data_AF-A0A2V8RY78-F1
#
_entry.id   AF-A0A2V8RY78-F1
#
_cell.length_a   1.000
_cell.length_b   1.000
_cell.length_c   1.000
_cell.angle_alpha   90.00
_cell.angle_beta   90.00
_cell.angle_gamma   90.00
#
_symmetry.space_group_name_H-M   'P 1'
#
loop_
_entity.id
_entity.type
_entity.pdbx_description
1 polymer ?
#
loop_
_entity_poly.entity_id
_entity_poly.type
_entity_poly.pdbx_seq_one_letter_code
_entity_poly.pdbx_strand_id
1 'polypeptide(L)'
;MIMRSFVRLFLALAMVLTLCASLPPAQQAQTKRGPGKLAPTLAPAAGDSYQVTQSTGTIVPGMTKLTLTTGNTDDGTAAITLPTDFTYTFFNASFSTANVGTNGSLQFNSNSTDYFGFAEGCFPLSRLAYAILPHWADLTVGGTNEGIFTSVSGTAPNRIFNIEWRASFFGSTPNSLNFEVRLYEGQSRFDIIYGALSGGGREASVGVQREAGGTFIEYECGGSTPLRSGLMLTFDAANAPAPLFIAGRVTDPDGNPLSDVSVALTGSATATVMTAADGNYQFTGLTAGNNYTVTPSQSGFNFFPTSRSFGPASNRAFNGNFIINLIRTVVPNPGDVLISEFRFRGPTSGIIGNGSLDEYVELYNNTNATLVVNTTDGSSGWLLQASRAVPTPTPSPSPSPTPTPLPRAFVVPNGTAIPARGHYLIGNGSGYVLTSYANTDAGAFFPLGMDIPDDSGIALFNTANTGNVNASTRLDAVGFTGETNPLYCEDGGGATACQDAGLASPGAVDGQYSWVRKLVSGTPQDTDNNAADFVFVSIDGGTYGGVQSTLGAPGPENSSSPIQRNAFIKVALIDTGCTGTTSGANNNPTGGTCPRVRDATPGSGATAFGTLSLRRAFKNSTGAQVTRLRFRIVDITTLPAVGTADLRALTSTDVSATCVSVGTGCPSGAGSTVTIRGTTLEQPPNQPSGGGVNSSLAAGVITLSTPLVNGGVINVQFLLGVAKGGPFRFFVNVESLP
;
A
#
# COMPACT_ATOMS: atom_id res chain seq x y z
N MET A 1 58.67 24.72 40.74
CA MET A 1 59.31 23.45 41.15
C MET A 1 59.05 22.44 40.05
N ILE A 2 59.95 22.30 39.08
CA ILE A 2 61.16 21.44 39.13
C ILE A 2 60.76 19.98 39.36
N MET A 3 60.97 19.15 38.31
CA MET A 3 61.46 17.75 38.28
C MET A 3 60.87 16.77 39.29
N ARG A 4 60.52 15.51 39.01
CA ARG A 4 60.86 14.47 38.03
C ARG A 4 60.00 13.27 38.53
N SER A 5 59.53 12.31 37.74
CA SER A 5 60.21 11.02 37.60
C SER A 5 59.25 9.92 37.10
N PHE A 6 59.65 9.27 36.00
CA PHE A 6 59.63 7.83 35.67
C PHE A 6 58.28 7.08 35.51
N VAL A 7 57.88 6.73 34.26
CA VAL A 7 58.15 5.48 33.47
C VAL A 7 57.01 4.46 33.66
N ARG A 8 56.04 4.25 32.73
CA ARG A 8 56.05 3.64 31.36
C ARG A 8 56.76 2.28 31.25
N LEU A 9 56.01 1.19 31.27
CA LEU A 9 56.40 -0.12 30.70
C LEU A 9 55.13 -0.93 30.38
N PHE A 10 54.89 -1.64 29.26
CA PHE A 10 55.47 -1.84 27.92
C PHE A 10 54.40 -2.64 27.12
N LEU A 11 54.17 -2.39 25.81
CA LEU A 11 54.93 -2.88 24.63
C LEU A 11 54.66 -4.38 24.33
N ALA A 12 54.61 -4.89 23.10
CA ALA A 12 55.19 -4.51 21.81
C ALA A 12 54.37 -5.20 20.69
N LEU A 13 54.48 -4.89 19.39
CA LEU A 13 55.63 -5.19 18.51
C LEU A 13 55.34 -4.59 17.11
N ALA A 14 56.04 -3.54 16.62
CA ALA A 14 57.30 -3.48 15.85
C ALA A 14 57.09 -3.57 14.30
N MET A 15 57.36 -2.49 13.52
CA MET A 15 58.65 -2.12 12.84
C MET A 15 58.87 -2.91 11.50
N VAL A 16 59.35 -2.40 10.33
CA VAL A 16 60.14 -1.20 9.97
C VAL A 16 60.45 -1.12 8.43
N LEU A 17 60.62 0.13 7.92
CA LEU A 17 61.50 0.67 6.83
C LEU A 17 61.19 0.69 5.30
N THR A 18 61.08 1.95 4.77
CA THR A 18 61.80 2.66 3.63
C THR A 18 61.76 2.13 2.18
N LEU A 19 61.79 2.90 1.06
CA LEU A 19 62.08 4.31 0.67
C LEU A 19 61.53 4.58 -0.78
N CYS A 20 61.55 5.86 -1.22
CA CYS A 20 61.58 6.43 -2.61
C CYS A 20 60.31 7.00 -3.31
N ALA A 21 60.31 8.35 -3.40
CA ALA A 21 60.02 9.27 -4.52
C ALA A 21 58.91 9.00 -5.58
N SER A 22 57.94 9.92 -5.71
CA SER A 22 57.69 10.81 -6.90
C SER A 22 56.24 11.39 -6.99
N LEU A 23 56.10 12.73 -6.84
CA LEU A 23 55.11 13.68 -7.46
C LEU A 23 53.56 13.50 -7.28
N PRO A 24 52.66 14.49 -7.56
CA PRO A 24 52.64 15.95 -7.29
C PRO A 24 51.19 16.45 -6.84
N PRO A 25 50.66 17.66 -7.18
CA PRO A 25 50.28 18.71 -6.21
C PRO A 25 48.80 19.16 -6.27
N ALA A 26 48.06 19.12 -5.15
CA ALA A 26 46.70 19.71 -5.15
C ALA A 26 46.20 20.24 -3.80
N GLN A 27 47.07 20.67 -2.87
CA GLN A 27 46.59 21.18 -1.57
C GLN A 27 47.27 22.44 -1.01
N GLN A 28 48.08 23.17 -1.79
CA GLN A 28 48.61 24.46 -1.32
C GLN A 28 48.60 25.53 -2.42
N ALA A 29 47.41 26.05 -2.74
CA ALA A 29 47.22 27.37 -3.35
C ALA A 29 45.78 27.89 -3.19
N GLN A 30 45.27 27.97 -1.96
CA GLN A 30 44.15 28.87 -1.63
C GLN A 30 44.66 29.97 -0.70
N THR A 31 44.97 31.13 -1.26
CA THR A 31 44.96 32.48 -0.62
C THR A 31 45.62 33.50 -1.55
N LYS A 32 44.94 33.87 -2.65
CA LYS A 32 45.01 35.18 -3.35
C LYS A 32 44.31 35.10 -4.71
N ARG A 33 43.03 35.48 -4.76
CA ARG A 33 42.39 36.13 -5.93
C ARG A 33 41.08 36.75 -5.46
N GLY A 34 40.92 38.06 -5.70
CA GLY A 34 39.70 38.81 -5.43
C GLY A 34 38.54 38.41 -6.35
N PRO A 35 37.37 39.04 -6.20
CA PRO A 35 36.13 38.61 -6.84
C PRO A 35 36.16 38.97 -8.33
N GLY A 36 36.73 38.08 -9.13
CA GLY A 36 36.53 38.04 -10.57
C GLY A 36 35.25 37.26 -10.86
N LYS A 37 34.24 37.97 -11.35
CA LYS A 37 32.98 37.46 -11.89
C LYS A 37 33.28 36.29 -12.84
N LEU A 38 33.11 35.05 -12.36
CA LEU A 38 33.05 33.88 -13.24
C LEU A 38 31.78 34.07 -14.08
N ALA A 39 31.98 34.26 -15.38
CA ALA A 39 30.89 34.13 -16.35
C ALA A 39 30.24 32.75 -16.15
N PRO A 40 28.90 32.63 -16.31
CA PRO A 40 28.26 31.33 -16.23
C PRO A 40 28.89 30.43 -17.29
N THR A 41 29.49 29.33 -16.85
CA THR A 41 29.78 28.20 -17.72
C THR A 41 28.48 27.82 -18.42
N LEU A 42 28.45 27.92 -19.75
CA LEU A 42 27.38 27.39 -20.57
C LEU A 42 27.17 25.92 -20.17
N ALA A 43 25.94 25.56 -19.82
CA ALA A 43 25.57 24.16 -19.62
C ALA A 43 25.99 23.36 -20.87
N PRO A 44 26.58 22.16 -20.73
CA PRO A 44 26.81 21.29 -21.87
C PRO A 44 25.50 21.14 -22.65
N ALA A 45 25.56 21.18 -23.98
CA ALA A 45 24.40 20.84 -24.81
C ALA A 45 23.89 19.47 -24.34
N ALA A 46 22.62 19.38 -23.92
CA ALA A 46 22.13 18.10 -23.43
C ALA A 46 22.18 17.08 -24.56
N GLY A 47 22.60 15.86 -24.22
CA GLY A 47 22.62 14.76 -25.16
C GLY A 47 21.21 14.41 -25.65
N ASP A 48 21.13 13.64 -26.73
CA ASP A 48 19.86 13.10 -27.25
C ASP A 48 19.28 11.97 -26.38
N SER A 49 19.77 11.82 -25.14
CA SER A 49 19.38 10.74 -24.23
C SER A 49 19.60 11.16 -22.76
N TYR A 50 19.15 10.32 -21.84
CA TYR A 50 19.30 10.51 -20.40
C TYR A 50 19.76 9.20 -19.74
N GLN A 51 20.70 9.30 -18.80
CA GLN A 51 20.86 8.26 -17.81
C GLN A 51 19.74 8.38 -16.79
N VAL A 52 19.13 7.25 -16.43
CA VAL A 52 18.09 7.21 -15.39
C VAL A 52 18.62 6.45 -14.19
N THR A 53 18.62 7.09 -13.03
CA THR A 53 19.01 6.45 -11.76
C THR A 53 17.88 6.56 -10.75
N GLN A 54 17.74 5.54 -9.92
CA GLN A 54 16.75 5.53 -8.83
C GLN A 54 17.40 5.84 -7.49
N SER A 55 16.69 6.60 -6.67
CA SER A 55 17.03 6.86 -5.27
C SER A 55 15.76 7.13 -4.46
N THR A 56 15.90 7.60 -3.22
CA THR A 56 14.76 8.05 -2.41
C THR A 56 14.70 9.56 -2.35
N GLY A 57 13.48 10.11 -2.33
CA GLY A 57 13.24 11.55 -2.27
C GLY A 57 11.92 11.87 -1.57
N THR A 58 11.75 13.12 -1.16
CA THR A 58 10.51 13.66 -0.60
C THR A 58 10.08 14.88 -1.40
N ILE A 59 8.78 15.06 -1.61
CA ILE A 59 8.20 16.17 -2.39
C ILE A 59 8.39 17.49 -1.65
N VAL A 60 8.64 18.58 -2.40
CA VAL A 60 8.56 19.95 -1.86
C VAL A 60 7.19 20.51 -2.23
N PRO A 61 6.29 20.73 -1.25
CA PRO A 61 4.93 21.14 -1.57
C PRO A 61 4.87 22.39 -2.45
N GLY A 62 4.12 22.30 -3.54
CA GLY A 62 3.75 23.43 -4.38
C GLY A 62 2.86 24.39 -3.59
N MET A 63 3.15 25.68 -3.73
CA MET A 63 2.46 26.76 -3.00
C MET A 63 1.45 27.50 -3.87
N THR A 64 1.63 27.48 -5.19
CA THR A 64 0.78 28.20 -6.14
C THR A 64 -0.02 27.22 -6.99
N LYS A 65 -1.35 27.15 -6.77
CA LYS A 65 -2.25 26.33 -7.59
C LYS A 65 -2.47 26.97 -8.96
N LEU A 66 -2.36 26.19 -10.03
CA LEU A 66 -2.61 26.64 -11.39
C LEU A 66 -4.11 26.64 -11.73
N THR A 67 -4.49 27.44 -12.72
CA THR A 67 -5.83 27.43 -13.33
C THR A 67 -5.74 26.77 -14.70
N LEU A 68 -6.39 25.62 -14.84
CA LEU A 68 -6.45 24.82 -16.06
C LEU A 68 -7.59 25.28 -16.99
N THR A 69 -7.44 25.05 -18.29
CA THR A 69 -8.41 25.43 -19.34
C THR A 69 -9.83 24.88 -19.11
N THR A 70 -9.96 23.76 -18.41
CA THR A 70 -11.23 23.08 -18.10
C THR A 70 -11.72 23.31 -16.66
N GLY A 71 -11.11 24.22 -15.90
CA GLY A 71 -11.56 24.53 -14.54
C GLY A 71 -11.05 23.57 -13.46
N ASN A 72 -9.89 22.95 -13.69
CA ASN A 72 -9.20 22.00 -12.80
C ASN A 72 -9.95 20.68 -12.57
N THR A 73 -10.60 20.11 -13.58
CA THR A 73 -11.30 18.82 -13.46
C THR A 73 -10.49 17.70 -14.11
N ASP A 74 -10.66 17.53 -15.41
CA ASP A 74 -10.12 16.46 -16.23
C ASP A 74 -9.79 17.02 -17.63
N ASP A 75 -8.92 16.33 -18.36
CA ASP A 75 -8.45 16.68 -19.72
C ASP A 75 -8.16 18.18 -19.93
N GLY A 76 -7.45 18.78 -18.97
CA GLY A 76 -7.12 20.20 -18.97
C GLY A 76 -5.63 20.44 -19.11
N THR A 77 -5.25 21.59 -19.67
CA THR A 77 -3.85 22.08 -19.64
C THR A 77 -3.73 23.49 -19.05
N ALA A 78 -2.54 23.82 -18.58
CA ALA A 78 -2.18 25.15 -18.11
C ALA A 78 -0.77 25.51 -18.57
N ALA A 79 -0.58 26.74 -19.03
CA ALA A 79 0.75 27.25 -19.33
C ALA A 79 1.46 27.63 -18.03
N ILE A 80 2.75 27.30 -17.94
CA ILE A 80 3.65 27.70 -16.88
C ILE A 80 4.83 28.49 -17.46
N THR A 81 5.22 29.56 -16.77
CA THR A 81 6.40 30.35 -17.10
C THR A 81 7.47 30.06 -16.06
N LEU A 82 8.67 29.70 -16.51
CA LEU A 82 9.81 29.50 -15.61
C LEU A 82 10.24 30.86 -15.03
N PRO A 83 10.91 30.88 -13.86
CA PRO A 83 11.40 32.13 -13.26
C PRO A 83 12.24 32.95 -14.24
N THR A 84 12.24 34.28 -14.08
CA THR A 84 13.06 35.16 -14.93
C THR A 84 14.53 34.76 -14.85
N ASP A 85 15.22 34.74 -16.00
CA ASP A 85 16.60 34.25 -16.18
C ASP A 85 16.81 32.75 -15.87
N PHE A 86 15.73 31.96 -15.76
CA PHE A 86 15.77 30.50 -15.70
C PHE A 86 15.35 29.96 -17.07
N THR A 87 16.33 29.56 -17.89
CA THR A 87 16.09 28.77 -19.10
C THR A 87 16.43 27.32 -18.81
N TYR A 88 15.50 26.40 -19.09
CA TYR A 88 15.72 24.97 -18.91
C TYR A 88 16.09 24.31 -20.24
N THR A 89 17.19 23.56 -20.26
CA THR A 89 17.62 22.81 -21.45
C THR A 89 17.13 21.37 -21.32
N PHE A 90 16.26 20.97 -22.24
CA PHE A 90 15.67 19.63 -22.31
C PHE A 90 15.98 19.00 -23.67
N PHE A 91 16.68 17.86 -23.64
CA PHE A 91 17.35 17.31 -24.83
C PHE A 91 18.20 18.41 -25.50
N ASN A 92 18.08 18.58 -26.80
CA ASN A 92 18.83 19.53 -27.60
C ASN A 92 18.19 20.92 -27.71
N ALA A 93 17.17 21.24 -26.91
CA ALA A 93 16.44 22.52 -26.97
C ALA A 93 16.32 23.21 -25.59
N SER A 94 16.18 24.53 -25.61
CA SER A 94 16.07 25.36 -24.41
C SER A 94 14.72 26.09 -24.35
N PHE A 95 14.10 26.09 -23.17
CA PHE A 95 12.75 26.57 -22.96
C PHE A 95 12.65 27.51 -21.75
N SER A 96 11.79 28.53 -21.86
CA SER A 96 11.41 29.43 -20.76
C SER A 96 9.97 29.24 -20.30
N THR A 97 9.21 28.40 -21.01
CA THR A 97 7.80 28.10 -20.76
C THR A 97 7.54 26.62 -21.03
N ALA A 98 6.50 26.08 -20.41
CA ALA A 98 5.96 24.76 -20.71
C ALA A 98 4.44 24.75 -20.48
N ASN A 99 3.77 23.69 -20.89
CA ASN A 99 2.39 23.39 -20.53
C ASN A 99 2.37 22.19 -19.59
N VAL A 100 1.47 22.18 -18.62
CA VAL A 100 1.19 21.03 -17.76
C VAL A 100 -0.22 20.52 -18.06
N GLY A 101 -0.41 19.20 -18.01
CA GLY A 101 -1.71 18.56 -18.19
C GLY A 101 -2.22 17.86 -16.93
N THR A 102 -3.55 17.76 -16.79
CA THR A 102 -4.23 17.01 -15.70
C THR A 102 -3.76 15.57 -15.64
N ASN A 103 -3.64 14.94 -16.80
CA ASN A 103 -3.22 13.55 -17.01
C ASN A 103 -1.75 13.26 -16.66
N GLY A 104 -1.04 14.15 -15.94
CA GLY A 104 0.32 13.91 -15.47
C GLY A 104 1.39 14.09 -16.56
N SER A 105 1.30 15.17 -17.35
CA SER A 105 2.28 15.52 -18.39
C SER A 105 2.85 16.92 -18.22
N LEU A 106 4.14 17.09 -18.53
CA LEU A 106 4.84 18.38 -18.67
C LEU A 106 5.38 18.47 -20.10
N GLN A 107 4.98 19.50 -20.83
CA GLN A 107 5.11 19.60 -22.29
C GLN A 107 5.78 20.92 -22.66
N PHE A 108 6.99 20.87 -23.20
CA PHE A 108 7.74 22.08 -23.56
C PHE A 108 7.45 22.56 -25.00
N ASN A 109 7.03 21.65 -25.88
CA ASN A 109 6.74 21.96 -27.29
C ASN A 109 5.44 21.31 -27.80
N SER A 110 4.51 21.04 -26.89
CA SER A 110 3.15 20.58 -27.21
C SER A 110 2.15 21.10 -26.19
N ASN A 111 0.86 20.95 -26.47
CA ASN A 111 -0.22 21.33 -25.57
C ASN A 111 -1.42 20.37 -25.73
N SER A 112 -1.17 19.07 -25.55
CA SER A 112 -2.19 18.05 -25.62
C SER A 112 -2.93 17.94 -24.29
N THR A 113 -4.26 17.94 -24.35
CA THR A 113 -5.15 17.62 -23.22
C THR A 113 -5.38 16.11 -23.08
N ASP A 114 -5.22 15.38 -24.19
CA ASP A 114 -5.70 14.01 -24.36
C ASP A 114 -4.97 12.94 -23.52
N TYR A 115 -5.73 11.98 -23.02
CA TYR A 115 -5.28 10.64 -22.63
C TYR A 115 -5.92 9.62 -23.58
N PHE A 116 -5.14 9.03 -24.49
CA PHE A 116 -5.60 7.91 -25.30
C PHE A 116 -5.33 6.62 -24.53
N GLY A 117 -6.36 6.08 -23.86
CA GLY A 117 -6.28 4.79 -23.16
C GLY A 117 -5.60 3.71 -24.01
N PHE A 118 -4.86 2.80 -23.38
CA PHE A 118 -4.01 1.67 -23.85
C PHE A 118 -3.46 1.59 -25.31
N ALA A 119 -4.17 2.04 -26.35
CA ALA A 119 -3.79 2.05 -27.76
C ALA A 119 -2.61 2.99 -28.10
N GLU A 120 -2.42 4.11 -27.40
CA GLU A 120 -1.21 4.96 -27.49
C GLU A 120 -0.44 5.01 -26.15
N GLY A 121 -0.65 4.04 -25.25
CA GLY A 121 -0.22 4.15 -23.85
C GLY A 121 1.30 4.21 -23.63
N CYS A 122 2.11 3.59 -24.50
CA CYS A 122 3.57 3.51 -24.35
C CYS A 122 4.31 4.38 -25.36
N PHE A 123 5.58 4.68 -25.07
CA PHE A 123 6.43 5.40 -26.00
C PHE A 123 6.74 4.55 -27.27
N PRO A 124 6.95 5.19 -28.45
CA PRO A 124 6.90 6.63 -28.68
C PRO A 124 5.47 7.15 -28.92
N LEU A 125 5.18 8.33 -28.40
CA LEU A 125 3.86 8.95 -28.42
C LEU A 125 3.69 9.87 -29.62
N SER A 126 2.56 9.79 -30.33
CA SER A 126 2.35 10.50 -31.60
C SER A 126 2.06 12.01 -31.45
N ARG A 127 1.69 12.46 -30.24
CA ARG A 127 1.15 13.82 -30.00
C ARG A 127 1.95 14.67 -29.02
N LEU A 128 2.91 14.07 -28.31
CA LEU A 128 3.73 14.76 -27.32
C LEU A 128 5.13 14.99 -27.86
N ALA A 129 5.60 16.24 -27.77
CA ALA A 129 6.93 16.63 -28.19
C ALA A 129 7.60 17.46 -27.08
N TYR A 130 8.87 17.15 -26.82
CA TYR A 130 9.63 17.64 -25.68
C TYR A 130 8.78 17.51 -24.41
N ALA A 131 8.45 16.27 -24.05
CA ALA A 131 7.58 15.96 -22.93
C ALA A 131 8.29 15.15 -21.86
N ILE A 132 8.01 15.50 -20.60
CA ILE A 132 8.29 14.70 -19.41
C ILE A 132 6.95 14.13 -18.94
N LEU A 133 6.87 12.82 -18.82
CA LEU A 133 5.73 12.11 -18.27
C LEU A 133 6.12 11.58 -16.90
N PRO A 134 5.86 12.33 -15.82
CA PRO A 134 6.12 11.85 -14.46
C PRO A 134 5.17 10.72 -14.04
N HIS A 135 3.92 10.74 -14.51
CA HIS A 135 2.92 9.71 -14.24
C HIS A 135 1.76 9.89 -15.21
N TRP A 136 1.97 9.59 -16.50
CA TRP A 136 0.91 9.80 -17.49
C TRP A 136 -0.13 8.68 -17.41
N ALA A 137 -1.37 9.05 -17.10
CA ALA A 137 -2.53 8.15 -16.97
C ALA A 137 -3.83 8.96 -17.11
N ASP A 138 -4.98 8.30 -16.98
CA ASP A 138 -6.30 8.96 -16.92
C ASP A 138 -6.51 9.60 -15.55
N LEU A 139 -6.19 10.88 -15.39
CA LEU A 139 -6.12 11.55 -14.08
C LEU A 139 -7.04 12.78 -13.99
N THR A 140 -7.73 12.89 -12.86
CA THR A 140 -8.41 14.10 -12.44
C THR A 140 -7.63 14.85 -11.35
N VAL A 141 -7.81 16.18 -11.31
CA VAL A 141 -7.25 17.07 -10.28
C VAL A 141 -8.32 17.96 -9.64
N GLY A 142 -9.59 17.54 -9.72
CA GLY A 142 -10.76 18.31 -9.31
C GLY A 142 -11.28 18.04 -7.91
N GLY A 143 -10.70 17.06 -7.21
CA GLY A 143 -11.04 16.73 -5.83
C GLY A 143 -10.66 17.81 -4.82
N THR A 144 -11.12 17.62 -3.58
CA THR A 144 -10.76 18.52 -2.47
C THR A 144 -9.25 18.44 -2.22
N ASN A 145 -8.56 19.59 -2.24
CA ASN A 145 -7.09 19.74 -2.13
C ASN A 145 -6.27 19.20 -3.32
N GLU A 146 -6.92 18.79 -4.40
CA GLU A 146 -6.24 18.40 -5.64
C GLU A 146 -5.91 19.62 -6.50
N GLY A 147 -5.02 19.42 -7.47
CA GLY A 147 -4.56 20.44 -8.39
C GLY A 147 -3.13 20.20 -8.87
N ILE A 148 -2.71 21.02 -9.83
CA ILE A 148 -1.31 21.16 -10.19
C ILE A 148 -0.78 22.42 -9.51
N PHE A 149 0.31 22.28 -8.78
CA PHE A 149 0.91 23.34 -7.98
C PHE A 149 2.35 23.59 -8.39
N THR A 150 2.81 24.82 -8.24
CA THR A 150 4.22 25.18 -8.47
C THR A 150 4.84 25.85 -7.25
N SER A 151 6.15 25.71 -7.10
CA SER A 151 6.97 26.45 -6.14
C SER A 151 8.39 26.63 -6.67
N VAL A 152 9.13 27.58 -6.10
CA VAL A 152 10.56 27.76 -6.36
C VAL A 152 11.31 27.55 -5.05
N SER A 153 12.28 26.65 -5.07
CA SER A 153 13.22 26.46 -3.96
C SER A 153 14.57 27.10 -4.31
N GLY A 154 15.29 27.57 -3.30
CA GLY A 154 16.62 28.17 -3.47
C GLY A 154 16.61 29.58 -4.04
N THR A 155 17.77 30.04 -4.48
CA THR A 155 18.00 31.39 -5.02
C THR A 155 18.89 31.32 -6.25
N ALA A 156 18.78 32.28 -7.16
CA ALA A 156 19.63 32.33 -8.35
C ALA A 156 21.13 32.33 -7.96
N PRO A 157 22.00 31.65 -8.71
CA PRO A 157 21.75 30.88 -9.94
C PRO A 157 21.49 29.37 -9.71
N ASN A 158 21.01 28.98 -8.51
CA ASN A 158 20.79 27.57 -8.14
C ASN A 158 19.34 27.32 -7.70
N ARG A 159 18.38 27.89 -8.42
CA ARG A 159 16.95 27.67 -8.17
C ARG A 159 16.53 26.28 -8.60
N ILE A 160 15.48 25.78 -7.96
CA ILE A 160 14.75 24.58 -8.37
C ILE A 160 13.31 25.00 -8.61
N PHE A 161 12.79 24.70 -9.80
CA PHE A 161 11.38 24.91 -10.11
C PHE A 161 10.64 23.58 -9.93
N ASN A 162 9.74 23.54 -8.95
CA ASN A 162 9.00 22.33 -8.59
C ASN A 162 7.58 22.41 -9.18
N ILE A 163 7.14 21.32 -9.80
CA ILE A 163 5.77 21.14 -10.29
C ILE A 163 5.19 19.91 -9.61
N GLU A 164 4.18 20.08 -8.77
CA GLU A 164 3.53 19.02 -8.00
C GLU A 164 2.12 18.76 -8.55
N TRP A 165 1.78 17.49 -8.78
CA TRP A 165 0.43 17.03 -9.02
C TRP A 165 -0.12 16.41 -7.74
N ARG A 166 -1.29 16.88 -7.32
CA ARG A 166 -2.15 16.22 -6.34
C ARG A 166 -3.39 15.78 -7.10
N ALA A 167 -3.45 14.50 -7.42
CA ALA A 167 -4.36 13.96 -8.41
C ALA A 167 -5.03 12.67 -7.93
N SER A 168 -5.98 12.21 -8.72
CA SER A 168 -6.56 10.88 -8.61
C SER A 168 -6.79 10.27 -9.97
N PHE A 169 -6.85 8.94 -10.05
CA PHE A 169 -7.35 8.30 -11.27
C PHE A 169 -8.80 8.73 -11.52
N PHE A 170 -9.17 8.91 -12.78
CA PHE A 170 -10.55 9.21 -13.13
C PHE A 170 -11.51 8.14 -12.56
N GLY A 171 -12.58 8.58 -11.88
CA GLY A 171 -13.55 7.70 -11.22
C GLY A 171 -13.09 7.07 -9.89
N SER A 172 -11.90 7.43 -9.37
CA SER A 172 -11.39 6.95 -8.07
C SER A 172 -11.59 7.96 -6.92
N THR A 173 -11.24 7.57 -5.69
CA THR A 173 -11.33 8.47 -4.53
C THR A 173 -10.32 9.61 -4.58
N PRO A 174 -10.64 10.82 -4.10
CA PRO A 174 -9.71 11.96 -4.12
C PRO A 174 -8.39 11.74 -3.37
N ASN A 175 -7.34 12.43 -3.81
CA ASN A 175 -5.97 12.43 -3.27
C ASN A 175 -5.28 11.06 -3.28
N SER A 176 -5.51 10.26 -4.32
CA SER A 176 -4.89 8.94 -4.46
C SER A 176 -3.44 8.99 -4.99
N LEU A 177 -3.04 10.09 -5.65
CA LEU A 177 -1.73 10.25 -6.27
C LEU A 177 -1.10 11.62 -5.92
N ASN A 178 0.18 11.61 -5.54
CA ASN A 178 1.00 12.79 -5.37
C ASN A 178 2.39 12.58 -5.97
N PHE A 179 2.77 13.39 -6.95
CA PHE A 179 4.07 13.32 -7.61
C PHE A 179 4.58 14.68 -8.06
N GLU A 180 5.89 14.83 -8.20
CA GLU A 180 6.58 16.09 -8.45
C GLU A 180 7.63 15.95 -9.55
N VAL A 181 7.75 16.98 -10.40
CA VAL A 181 8.91 17.19 -11.29
C VAL A 181 9.73 18.36 -10.76
N ARG A 182 11.06 18.19 -10.69
CA ARG A 182 12.02 19.24 -10.34
C ARG A 182 12.94 19.58 -11.49
N LEU A 183 12.87 20.82 -11.95
CA LEU A 183 13.80 21.38 -12.93
C LEU A 183 14.88 22.18 -12.21
N TYR A 184 16.15 21.95 -12.56
CA TYR A 184 17.29 22.58 -11.89
C TYR A 184 17.88 23.70 -12.75
N GLU A 185 18.07 24.89 -12.16
CA GLU A 185 18.66 26.04 -12.87
C GLU A 185 20.10 25.73 -13.29
N GLY A 186 20.43 26.04 -14.54
CA GLY A 186 21.77 25.84 -15.09
C GLY A 186 22.15 24.38 -15.35
N GLN A 187 21.21 23.43 -15.21
CA GLN A 187 21.42 22.01 -15.45
C GLN A 187 20.42 21.48 -16.48
N SER A 188 20.80 20.42 -17.18
CA SER A 188 19.91 19.61 -18.04
C SER A 188 19.35 18.38 -17.31
N ARG A 189 19.59 18.31 -16.00
CA ARG A 189 19.06 17.28 -15.10
C ARG A 189 17.70 17.69 -14.59
N PHE A 190 16.81 16.70 -14.44
CA PHE A 190 15.58 16.84 -13.66
C PHE A 190 15.34 15.59 -12.82
N ASP A 191 14.47 15.74 -11.82
CA ASP A 191 14.00 14.63 -11.02
C ASP A 191 12.48 14.47 -11.15
N ILE A 192 12.00 13.24 -11.03
CA ILE A 192 10.61 12.88 -10.76
C ILE A 192 10.58 12.27 -9.35
N ILE A 193 9.74 12.78 -8.46
CA ILE A 193 9.61 12.31 -7.08
C ILE A 193 8.18 11.89 -6.83
N TYR A 194 7.99 10.75 -6.16
CA TYR A 194 6.68 10.22 -5.82
C TYR A 194 6.41 10.36 -4.32
N GLY A 195 5.30 11.01 -3.97
CA GLY A 195 4.73 11.08 -2.63
C GLY A 195 3.78 9.91 -2.40
N ALA A 196 2.57 10.15 -1.91
CA ALA A 196 1.55 9.12 -1.79
C ALA A 196 1.15 8.58 -3.18
N LEU A 197 1.26 7.27 -3.40
CA LEU A 197 0.88 6.60 -4.65
C LEU A 197 -0.05 5.40 -4.38
N SER A 198 -1.32 5.66 -4.14
CA SER A 198 -2.32 4.59 -4.07
C SER A 198 -2.45 3.93 -5.45
N GLY A 199 -2.41 2.60 -5.50
CA GLY A 199 -2.44 1.85 -6.76
C GLY A 199 -1.10 1.66 -7.47
N GLY A 200 0.03 2.07 -6.86
CA GLY A 200 1.38 1.59 -7.24
C GLY A 200 1.86 1.93 -8.66
N GLY A 201 1.32 2.98 -9.28
CA GLY A 201 1.62 3.33 -10.67
C GLY A 201 0.86 2.54 -11.73
N ARG A 202 -0.28 1.93 -11.36
CA ARG A 202 -1.21 1.27 -12.29
C ARG A 202 -1.51 2.20 -13.48
N GLU A 203 -1.37 1.67 -14.69
CA GLU A 203 -1.60 2.39 -15.97
C GLU A 203 -0.63 3.56 -16.25
N ALA A 204 0.36 3.81 -15.39
CA ALA A 204 1.29 4.90 -15.60
C ALA A 204 2.23 4.64 -16.77
N SER A 205 2.45 5.68 -17.56
CA SER A 205 3.61 5.80 -18.44
C SER A 205 4.56 6.86 -17.89
N VAL A 206 5.80 6.45 -17.68
CA VAL A 206 6.85 7.26 -17.08
C VAL A 206 8.04 7.30 -18.01
N GLY A 207 8.48 8.51 -18.35
CA GLY A 207 9.61 8.67 -19.25
C GLY A 207 9.68 10.05 -19.87
N VAL A 208 10.46 10.14 -20.94
CA VAL A 208 10.66 11.37 -21.70
C VAL A 208 10.68 11.12 -23.20
N GLN A 209 10.24 12.12 -23.96
CA GLN A 209 10.29 12.09 -25.41
C GLN A 209 10.67 13.44 -26.00
N ARG A 210 11.54 13.42 -27.01
CA ARG A 210 12.03 14.62 -27.71
C ARG A 210 11.06 15.08 -28.79
N GLU A 211 10.68 14.22 -29.73
CA GLU A 211 9.70 14.54 -30.77
C GLU A 211 8.58 13.52 -30.81
N ALA A 212 7.42 13.96 -31.29
CA ALA A 212 6.28 13.10 -31.57
C ALA A 212 6.70 11.89 -32.42
N GLY A 213 6.53 10.68 -31.88
CA GLY A 213 6.89 9.43 -32.54
C GLY A 213 8.39 9.12 -32.63
N GLY A 214 9.26 9.95 -32.03
CA GLY A 214 10.71 9.84 -32.19
C GLY A 214 11.46 9.45 -30.93
N THR A 215 12.63 10.04 -30.67
CA THR A 215 13.54 9.62 -29.58
C THR A 215 12.90 9.70 -28.20
N PHE A 216 13.00 8.62 -27.43
CA PHE A 216 12.45 8.50 -26.09
C PHE A 216 13.33 7.67 -25.15
N ILE A 217 13.08 7.85 -23.85
CA ILE A 217 13.48 6.93 -22.79
C ILE A 217 12.21 6.54 -22.03
N GLU A 218 11.89 5.25 -22.01
CA GLU A 218 10.77 4.69 -21.27
C GLU A 218 11.28 4.06 -19.97
N TYR A 219 10.76 4.52 -18.83
CA TYR A 219 11.02 3.92 -17.53
C TYR A 219 9.92 2.95 -17.12
N GLU A 220 8.68 3.32 -17.41
CA GLU A 220 7.53 2.51 -17.11
C GLU A 220 6.47 2.72 -18.18
N CYS A 221 5.78 1.65 -18.56
CA CYS A 221 4.52 1.76 -19.28
C CYS A 221 3.56 0.64 -18.90
N GLY A 222 2.39 1.03 -18.41
CA GLY A 222 1.25 0.14 -18.20
C GLY A 222 1.25 -0.58 -16.85
N GLY A 223 1.90 -0.04 -15.81
CA GLY A 223 1.97 -0.63 -14.46
C GLY A 223 2.88 -1.87 -14.36
N SER A 224 3.78 -2.02 -15.33
CA SER A 224 4.73 -3.09 -15.55
C SER A 224 5.90 -3.09 -14.56
N THR A 225 6.14 -1.96 -13.92
CA THR A 225 7.14 -1.68 -12.89
C THR A 225 6.42 -0.96 -11.76
N PRO A 226 6.44 -1.49 -10.53
CA PRO A 226 5.83 -0.80 -9.40
C PRO A 226 6.46 0.58 -9.15
N LEU A 227 5.64 1.62 -9.19
CA LEU A 227 5.98 2.93 -8.63
C LEU A 227 5.60 2.92 -7.16
N ARG A 228 6.45 3.48 -6.30
CA ARG A 228 6.25 3.46 -4.84
C ARG A 228 6.48 4.82 -4.22
N SER A 229 5.79 5.06 -3.11
CA SER A 229 5.97 6.26 -2.32
C SER A 229 7.43 6.42 -1.89
N GLY A 230 7.96 7.63 -2.02
CA GLY A 230 9.35 7.97 -1.73
C GLY A 230 10.35 7.63 -2.84
N LEU A 231 9.93 7.04 -3.97
CA LEU A 231 10.78 6.83 -5.14
C LEU A 231 11.17 8.18 -5.77
N MET A 232 12.45 8.34 -6.10
CA MET A 232 12.95 9.44 -6.94
C MET A 232 13.67 8.87 -8.17
N LEU A 233 13.29 9.36 -9.35
CA LEU A 233 13.96 9.12 -10.62
C LEU A 233 14.75 10.35 -11.01
N THR A 234 16.04 10.18 -11.25
CA THR A 234 16.90 11.23 -11.78
C THR A 234 17.17 10.96 -13.24
N PHE A 235 16.86 11.94 -14.08
CA PHE A 235 17.20 11.94 -15.49
C PHE A 235 18.36 12.91 -15.71
N ASP A 236 19.50 12.37 -16.12
CA ASP A 236 20.74 13.12 -16.31
C ASP A 236 21.25 12.98 -17.75
N ALA A 237 21.13 14.08 -18.51
CA ALA A 237 21.60 14.12 -19.89
C ALA A 237 23.13 14.23 -20.00
N ALA A 238 23.83 14.69 -18.95
CA ALA A 238 25.28 14.84 -18.98
C ALA A 238 26.01 13.50 -18.87
N ASN A 239 25.37 12.50 -18.26
CA ASN A 239 25.92 11.15 -18.08
C ASN A 239 25.20 10.09 -18.95
N ALA A 240 24.46 10.53 -19.98
CA ALA A 240 23.65 9.64 -20.80
C ALA A 240 24.50 8.61 -21.57
N PRO A 241 24.11 7.32 -21.58
CA PRO A 241 24.78 6.28 -22.36
C PRO A 241 24.55 6.47 -23.87
N ALA A 242 25.55 6.18 -24.69
CA ALA A 242 25.46 6.29 -26.15
C ALA A 242 25.26 4.92 -26.85
N PRO A 243 24.50 4.85 -27.97
CA PRO A 243 23.33 5.64 -28.34
C PRO A 243 22.00 4.95 -27.97
N LEU A 244 21.93 3.62 -28.14
CA LEU A 244 20.81 2.78 -27.70
C LEU A 244 21.25 1.82 -26.60
N PHE A 245 20.45 1.76 -25.55
CA PHE A 245 20.71 0.93 -24.39
C PHE A 245 19.43 0.32 -23.82
N ILE A 246 19.63 -0.79 -23.12
CA ILE A 246 18.68 -1.32 -22.15
C ILE A 246 19.40 -1.32 -20.81
N ALA A 247 18.84 -0.62 -19.84
CA ALA A 247 19.40 -0.53 -18.50
C ALA A 247 18.32 -0.79 -17.47
N GLY A 248 18.68 -0.79 -16.20
CA GLY A 248 17.70 -0.95 -15.15
C GLY A 248 18.31 -1.22 -13.81
N ARG A 249 17.44 -1.51 -12.86
CA ARG A 249 17.80 -1.83 -11.48
C ARG A 249 17.05 -3.05 -11.01
N VAL A 250 17.74 -3.91 -10.28
CA VAL A 250 17.12 -5.04 -9.58
C VAL A 250 16.97 -4.71 -8.10
N THR A 251 15.76 -4.86 -7.57
CA THR A 251 15.45 -4.63 -6.15
C THR A 251 14.73 -5.81 -5.51
N ASP A 252 14.69 -5.86 -4.19
CA ASP A 252 13.68 -6.64 -3.48
C ASP A 252 12.30 -5.93 -3.52
N PRO A 253 11.23 -6.55 -3.00
CA PRO A 253 9.88 -5.95 -2.97
C PRO A 253 9.79 -4.66 -2.15
N ASP A 254 10.64 -4.49 -1.14
CA ASP A 254 10.69 -3.30 -0.29
C ASP A 254 11.52 -2.16 -0.92
N GLY A 255 12.17 -2.45 -2.06
CA GLY A 255 12.89 -1.48 -2.87
C GLY A 255 14.38 -1.35 -2.59
N ASN A 256 14.93 -2.24 -1.76
CA ASN A 256 16.36 -2.28 -1.52
C ASN A 256 17.08 -2.82 -2.76
N PRO A 257 18.23 -2.23 -3.16
CA PRO A 257 19.00 -2.72 -4.29
C PRO A 257 19.56 -4.12 -4.04
N LEU A 258 19.68 -4.90 -5.11
CA LEU A 258 20.28 -6.23 -5.07
C LEU A 258 21.51 -6.29 -5.95
N SER A 259 22.67 -6.54 -5.34
CA SER A 259 23.91 -6.87 -6.06
C SER A 259 23.93 -8.32 -6.52
N ASP A 260 24.79 -8.62 -7.48
CA ASP A 260 25.13 -9.98 -7.89
C ASP A 260 23.94 -10.80 -8.42
N VAL A 261 22.92 -10.13 -8.96
CA VAL A 261 21.87 -10.75 -9.76
C VAL A 261 22.37 -10.85 -11.20
N SER A 262 22.29 -12.04 -11.80
CA SER A 262 22.64 -12.25 -13.20
C SER A 262 21.52 -11.75 -14.10
N VAL A 263 21.82 -10.82 -15.01
CA VAL A 263 20.88 -10.31 -16.00
C VAL A 263 21.40 -10.64 -17.39
N ALA A 264 20.64 -11.42 -18.14
CA ALA A 264 20.98 -11.85 -19.49
C ALA A 264 20.20 -11.03 -20.54
N LEU A 265 20.89 -10.57 -21.57
CA LEU A 265 20.35 -10.08 -22.83
C LEU A 265 20.44 -11.21 -23.87
N THR A 266 19.36 -11.44 -24.59
CA THR A 266 19.29 -12.41 -25.69
C THR A 266 18.56 -11.83 -26.90
N GLY A 267 18.58 -12.52 -28.04
CA GLY A 267 17.98 -12.08 -29.30
C GLY A 267 19.03 -11.75 -30.35
N SER A 268 18.94 -10.56 -30.95
CA SER A 268 19.88 -10.08 -31.98
C SER A 268 21.28 -9.76 -31.44
N ALA A 269 21.41 -9.60 -30.12
CA ALA A 269 22.70 -9.62 -29.42
C ALA A 269 22.56 -10.46 -28.15
N THR A 270 23.68 -11.00 -27.68
CA THR A 270 23.75 -11.75 -26.43
C THR A 270 24.79 -11.16 -25.50
N ALA A 271 24.44 -11.00 -24.23
CA ALA A 271 25.34 -10.53 -23.19
C ALA A 271 24.81 -10.96 -21.83
N THR A 272 25.67 -11.09 -20.84
CA THR A 272 25.27 -11.27 -19.44
C THR A 272 26.07 -10.31 -18.58
N VAL A 273 25.37 -9.61 -17.69
CA VAL A 273 25.95 -8.69 -16.70
C VAL A 273 25.46 -9.07 -15.32
N MET A 274 26.24 -8.71 -14.29
CA MET A 274 25.81 -8.80 -12.90
C MET A 274 25.39 -7.41 -12.43
N THR A 275 24.37 -7.33 -11.58
CA THR A 275 23.99 -6.06 -10.96
C THR A 275 25.08 -5.56 -10.03
N ALA A 276 25.32 -4.25 -10.05
CA ALA A 276 26.24 -3.58 -9.14
C ALA A 276 25.66 -3.48 -7.71
N ALA A 277 26.43 -2.95 -6.76
CA ALA A 277 26.02 -2.78 -5.36
C ALA A 277 24.76 -1.93 -5.17
N ASP A 278 24.52 -1.00 -6.09
CA ASP A 278 23.33 -0.16 -6.15
C ASP A 278 22.17 -0.81 -6.92
N GLY A 279 22.31 -2.06 -7.35
CA GLY A 279 21.34 -2.85 -8.09
C GLY A 279 21.32 -2.60 -9.60
N ASN A 280 22.15 -1.70 -10.12
CA ASN A 280 22.08 -1.27 -11.51
C ASN A 280 22.72 -2.29 -12.47
N TYR A 281 22.18 -2.36 -13.69
CA TYR A 281 22.73 -3.10 -14.82
C TYR A 281 22.51 -2.36 -16.14
N GLN A 282 23.31 -2.69 -17.17
CA GLN A 282 23.21 -2.03 -18.47
C GLN A 282 23.75 -2.88 -19.62
N PHE A 283 23.08 -2.75 -20.78
CA PHE A 283 23.53 -3.17 -22.10
C PHE A 283 23.53 -1.97 -23.04
N THR A 284 24.65 -1.69 -23.71
CA THR A 284 24.81 -0.56 -24.65
C THR A 284 25.12 -1.04 -26.06
N GLY A 285 25.08 -0.14 -27.05
CA GLY A 285 25.48 -0.45 -28.42
C GLY A 285 24.48 -1.34 -29.16
N LEU A 286 23.21 -1.23 -28.80
CA LEU A 286 22.12 -2.00 -29.41
C LEU A 286 21.66 -1.34 -30.71
N THR A 287 21.01 -2.11 -31.58
CA THR A 287 20.57 -1.64 -32.89
C THR A 287 19.05 -1.53 -32.92
N ALA A 288 18.52 -0.40 -33.38
CA ALA A 288 17.08 -0.20 -33.51
C ALA A 288 16.43 -1.24 -34.46
N GLY A 289 15.15 -1.55 -34.22
CA GLY A 289 14.34 -2.46 -35.04
C GLY A 289 14.64 -3.95 -34.83
N ASN A 290 15.58 -4.30 -33.96
CA ASN A 290 15.93 -5.69 -33.66
C ASN A 290 15.17 -6.27 -32.47
N ASN A 291 15.29 -7.59 -32.26
CA ASN A 291 14.67 -8.28 -31.14
C ASN A 291 15.65 -8.44 -29.98
N TYR A 292 15.21 -8.10 -28.77
CA TYR A 292 15.98 -8.22 -27.55
C TYR A 292 15.11 -8.74 -26.41
N THR A 293 15.65 -9.63 -25.57
CA THR A 293 14.97 -10.09 -24.36
C THR A 293 15.91 -9.99 -23.17
N VAL A 294 15.45 -9.34 -22.11
CA VAL A 294 16.15 -9.22 -20.81
C VAL A 294 15.52 -10.17 -19.81
N THR A 295 16.36 -11.01 -19.19
CA THR A 295 15.93 -12.01 -18.21
C THR A 295 16.86 -12.02 -17.00
N PRO A 296 16.36 -11.70 -15.79
CA PRO A 296 17.12 -11.89 -14.56
C PRO A 296 17.13 -13.35 -14.11
N SER A 297 18.14 -13.73 -13.34
CA SER A 297 18.18 -15.00 -12.64
C SER A 297 19.03 -14.93 -11.37
N GLN A 298 18.55 -15.61 -10.33
CA GLN A 298 19.25 -15.86 -9.09
C GLN A 298 18.69 -17.16 -8.49
N SER A 299 19.54 -18.08 -8.05
CA SER A 299 19.10 -19.37 -7.52
C SER A 299 18.16 -19.20 -6.32
N GLY A 300 17.03 -19.92 -6.31
CA GLY A 300 16.05 -19.88 -5.24
C GLY A 300 15.04 -18.73 -5.31
N PHE A 301 15.11 -17.87 -6.33
CA PHE A 301 14.23 -16.71 -6.46
C PHE A 301 13.58 -16.63 -7.84
N ASN A 302 12.42 -15.97 -7.87
CA ASN A 302 11.76 -15.53 -9.08
C ASN A 302 11.92 -14.03 -9.27
N PHE A 303 11.44 -13.52 -10.41
CA PHE A 303 11.49 -12.09 -10.71
C PHE A 303 10.20 -11.64 -11.37
N PHE A 304 9.77 -10.43 -11.01
CA PHE A 304 8.71 -9.72 -11.70
C PHE A 304 9.29 -8.48 -12.38
N PRO A 305 9.04 -8.30 -13.69
CA PRO A 305 8.62 -9.34 -14.63
C PRO A 305 9.67 -10.47 -14.73
N THR A 306 9.26 -11.66 -15.16
CA THR A 306 10.18 -12.80 -15.36
C THR A 306 11.15 -12.55 -16.52
N SER A 307 10.71 -11.82 -17.53
CA SER A 307 11.52 -11.30 -18.62
C SER A 307 10.82 -10.13 -19.31
N ARG A 308 11.56 -9.36 -20.11
CA ARG A 308 11.01 -8.31 -20.98
C ARG A 308 11.58 -8.45 -22.38
N SER A 309 10.70 -8.48 -23.38
CA SER A 309 11.06 -8.59 -24.79
C SER A 309 10.70 -7.33 -25.56
N PHE A 310 11.57 -6.98 -26.51
CA PHE A 310 11.46 -5.85 -27.43
C PHE A 310 11.70 -6.31 -28.86
N GLY A 311 11.16 -5.58 -29.82
CA GLY A 311 11.40 -5.79 -31.25
C GLY A 311 10.12 -5.88 -32.09
N PRO A 312 10.23 -6.06 -33.42
CA PRO A 312 9.10 -5.96 -34.35
C PRO A 312 8.00 -7.00 -34.14
N ALA A 313 8.34 -8.15 -33.54
CA ALA A 313 7.39 -9.21 -33.23
C ALA A 313 6.72 -9.04 -31.85
N SER A 314 7.16 -8.05 -31.06
CA SER A 314 6.55 -7.70 -29.78
C SER A 314 5.63 -6.49 -29.95
N ASN A 315 4.78 -6.22 -28.95
CA ASN A 315 4.03 -4.97 -28.89
C ASN A 315 4.91 -3.75 -28.50
N ARG A 316 6.24 -3.92 -28.39
CA ARG A 316 7.20 -2.86 -28.03
C ARG A 316 8.40 -2.88 -28.99
N ALA A 317 8.28 -2.17 -30.10
CA ALA A 317 9.37 -2.01 -31.05
C ALA A 317 10.61 -1.44 -30.34
N PHE A 318 11.80 -2.00 -30.61
CA PHE A 318 13.05 -1.48 -30.04
C PHE A 318 13.56 -0.32 -30.91
N ASN A 319 13.04 0.89 -30.71
CA ASN A 319 13.45 2.11 -31.43
C ASN A 319 13.87 3.27 -30.51
N GLY A 320 13.85 3.04 -29.20
CA GLY A 320 14.29 3.98 -28.17
C GLY A 320 15.05 3.27 -27.04
N ASN A 321 15.27 3.98 -25.94
CA ASN A 321 15.96 3.47 -24.76
C ASN A 321 14.96 2.98 -23.72
N PHE A 322 15.29 1.88 -23.05
CA PHE A 322 14.42 1.26 -22.04
C PHE A 322 15.14 1.13 -20.70
N ILE A 323 14.44 1.53 -19.63
CA ILE A 323 14.80 1.20 -18.25
C ILE A 323 13.86 0.09 -17.79
N ILE A 324 14.41 -1.08 -17.51
CA ILE A 324 13.66 -2.25 -17.09
C ILE A 324 14.04 -2.54 -15.65
N ASN A 325 13.12 -2.31 -14.74
CA ASN A 325 13.37 -2.71 -13.37
C ASN A 325 12.78 -4.08 -13.11
N LEU A 326 13.48 -4.83 -12.27
CA LEU A 326 13.15 -6.20 -11.96
C LEU A 326 13.07 -6.29 -10.45
N ILE A 327 11.98 -6.87 -9.96
CA ILE A 327 11.80 -7.13 -8.54
C ILE A 327 12.05 -8.59 -8.31
N ARG A 328 12.99 -8.92 -7.45
CA ARG A 328 13.17 -10.29 -6.99
C ARG A 328 11.99 -10.68 -6.11
N THR A 329 11.27 -11.73 -6.48
CA THR A 329 10.12 -12.24 -5.76
C THR A 329 10.41 -13.64 -5.19
N VAL A 330 9.63 -14.01 -4.19
CA VAL A 330 9.52 -15.40 -3.70
C VAL A 330 8.24 -16.00 -4.23
N VAL A 331 8.20 -17.31 -4.47
CA VAL A 331 6.92 -18.01 -4.64
C VAL A 331 6.28 -18.07 -3.26
N PRO A 332 5.07 -17.54 -3.07
CA PRO A 332 4.37 -17.72 -1.80
C PRO A 332 4.06 -19.20 -1.60
N ASN A 333 4.28 -19.68 -0.38
CA ASN A 333 3.84 -21.00 0.07
C ASN A 333 2.37 -20.92 0.51
N PRO A 334 1.67 -22.07 0.61
CA PRO A 334 0.41 -22.12 1.34
C PRO A 334 0.56 -21.49 2.73
N GLY A 335 -0.39 -20.63 3.11
CA GLY A 335 -0.38 -19.89 4.37
C GLY A 335 0.42 -18.57 4.39
N ASP A 336 1.22 -18.26 3.35
CA ASP A 336 1.89 -16.96 3.21
C ASP A 336 0.89 -15.84 2.87
N VAL A 337 -0.20 -16.18 2.19
CA VAL A 337 -1.33 -15.29 1.88
C VAL A 337 -2.61 -15.98 2.29
N LEU A 338 -3.43 -15.31 3.10
CA LEU A 338 -4.64 -15.88 3.68
C LEU A 338 -5.90 -15.10 3.27
N ILE A 339 -7.00 -15.78 3.00
CA ILE A 339 -8.35 -15.22 3.01
C ILE A 339 -8.68 -14.91 4.48
N SER A 340 -8.78 -13.63 4.81
CA SER A 340 -8.89 -13.16 6.20
C SER A 340 -10.30 -12.70 6.56
N GLU A 341 -11.05 -12.19 5.59
CA GLU A 341 -12.45 -11.84 5.77
C GLU A 341 -13.20 -12.01 4.44
N PHE A 342 -14.43 -12.50 4.48
CA PHE A 342 -15.27 -12.53 3.28
C PHE A 342 -16.75 -12.45 3.62
N ARG A 343 -17.55 -12.03 2.62
CA ARG A 343 -19.00 -12.20 2.61
C ARG A 343 -19.51 -12.34 1.18
N PHE A 344 -20.53 -13.17 1.00
CA PHE A 344 -21.22 -13.36 -0.30
C PHE A 344 -22.56 -12.63 -0.36
N ARG A 345 -23.03 -12.09 0.78
CA ARG A 345 -24.19 -11.22 0.82
C ARG A 345 -23.99 -10.11 1.84
N GLY A 346 -24.63 -8.97 1.56
CA GLY A 346 -24.77 -7.87 2.48
C GLY A 346 -26.23 -7.46 2.68
N PRO A 347 -26.51 -6.29 3.28
CA PRO A 347 -27.87 -5.80 3.40
C PRO A 347 -28.46 -5.43 2.04
N THR A 348 -29.79 -5.56 1.92
CA THR A 348 -30.59 -5.15 0.76
C THR A 348 -30.64 -3.62 0.54
N SER A 349 -29.73 -2.84 1.14
CA SER A 349 -29.74 -1.36 1.15
C SER A 349 -28.53 -0.71 0.45
N GLY A 350 -27.92 -1.37 -0.53
CA GLY A 350 -26.83 -0.83 -1.38
C GLY A 350 -27.31 -0.05 -2.61
N ILE A 351 -26.37 0.41 -3.45
CA ILE A 351 -26.62 1.21 -4.68
C ILE A 351 -27.69 0.58 -5.60
N ILE A 352 -27.81 -0.76 -5.60
CA ILE A 352 -28.74 -1.53 -6.44
C ILE A 352 -29.89 -2.17 -5.61
N GLY A 353 -29.86 -2.09 -4.27
CA GLY A 353 -30.89 -2.70 -3.41
C GLY A 353 -30.94 -4.23 -3.48
N ASN A 354 -29.82 -4.88 -3.78
CA ASN A 354 -29.70 -6.34 -3.85
C ASN A 354 -28.51 -6.82 -3.02
N GLY A 355 -28.78 -7.53 -1.91
CA GLY A 355 -27.74 -7.99 -1.00
C GLY A 355 -26.78 -9.02 -1.61
N SER A 356 -27.19 -9.73 -2.67
CA SER A 356 -26.32 -10.70 -3.36
C SER A 356 -25.15 -10.06 -4.09
N LEU A 357 -25.17 -8.76 -4.32
CA LEU A 357 -24.07 -8.04 -4.98
C LEU A 357 -23.14 -7.36 -3.98
N ASP A 358 -23.47 -7.38 -2.69
CA ASP A 358 -22.67 -6.73 -1.66
C ASP A 358 -21.60 -7.67 -1.08
N GLU A 359 -20.61 -7.96 -1.91
CA GLU A 359 -19.66 -9.04 -1.67
C GLU A 359 -18.23 -8.54 -1.63
N TYR A 360 -17.40 -9.22 -0.84
CA TYR A 360 -15.97 -9.03 -0.87
C TYR A 360 -15.23 -10.25 -0.35
N VAL A 361 -13.95 -10.31 -0.73
CA VAL A 361 -12.94 -11.20 -0.19
C VAL A 361 -11.71 -10.36 0.13
N GLU A 362 -11.22 -10.47 1.35
CA GLU A 362 -10.03 -9.81 1.84
C GLU A 362 -8.89 -10.81 1.95
N LEU A 363 -7.78 -10.51 1.27
CA LEU A 363 -6.53 -11.25 1.38
C LEU A 363 -5.61 -10.57 2.38
N TYR A 364 -4.86 -11.35 3.17
CA TYR A 364 -3.89 -10.90 4.14
C TYR A 364 -2.52 -11.51 3.85
N ASN A 365 -1.48 -10.68 3.75
CA ASN A 365 -0.10 -11.14 3.65
C ASN A 365 0.41 -11.53 5.05
N ASN A 366 0.54 -12.83 5.28
CA ASN A 366 0.97 -13.40 6.55
C ASN A 366 2.51 -13.45 6.71
N THR A 367 3.25 -12.87 5.79
CA THR A 367 4.71 -12.78 5.86
C THR A 367 5.17 -11.46 6.48
N ASN A 368 6.46 -11.37 6.81
CA ASN A 368 7.10 -10.15 7.30
C ASN A 368 7.73 -9.30 6.18
N ALA A 369 7.48 -9.64 4.91
CA ALA A 369 7.99 -8.93 3.74
C ALA A 369 6.85 -8.59 2.78
N THR A 370 7.03 -7.57 1.95
CA THR A 370 6.07 -7.28 0.88
C THR A 370 6.08 -8.44 -0.13
N LEU A 371 4.90 -8.94 -0.48
CA LEU A 371 4.75 -9.93 -1.55
C LEU A 371 4.41 -9.20 -2.84
N VAL A 372 4.96 -9.67 -3.96
CA VAL A 372 4.60 -9.19 -5.30
C VAL A 372 4.00 -10.36 -6.07
N VAL A 373 2.78 -10.16 -6.55
CA VAL A 373 2.07 -11.14 -7.36
C VAL A 373 2.85 -11.43 -8.63
N ASN A 374 3.20 -12.69 -8.80
CA ASN A 374 3.97 -13.16 -9.94
C ASN A 374 3.65 -14.64 -10.19
N THR A 375 3.73 -15.06 -11.44
CA THR A 375 3.44 -16.42 -11.87
C THR A 375 4.66 -17.02 -12.56
N THR A 376 4.88 -18.32 -12.38
CA THR A 376 5.96 -19.05 -13.05
C THR A 376 5.54 -19.63 -14.40
N ASP A 377 4.23 -19.69 -14.66
CA ASP A 377 3.65 -20.27 -15.87
C ASP A 377 3.25 -19.21 -16.92
N GLY A 378 3.57 -17.93 -16.67
CA GLY A 378 3.27 -16.82 -17.56
C GLY A 378 1.80 -16.40 -17.57
N SER A 379 0.95 -16.97 -16.71
CA SER A 379 -0.44 -16.53 -16.55
C SER A 379 -0.52 -15.11 -15.95
N SER A 380 -1.66 -14.45 -16.09
CA SER A 380 -1.82 -13.01 -15.80
C SER A 380 -1.74 -12.61 -14.31
N GLY A 381 -1.71 -13.58 -13.38
CA GLY A 381 -1.71 -13.28 -11.95
C GLY A 381 -2.13 -14.45 -11.07
N TRP A 382 -2.51 -14.15 -9.83
CA TRP A 382 -3.07 -15.14 -8.90
C TRP A 382 -4.60 -15.19 -9.03
N LEU A 383 -5.17 -16.38 -9.10
CA LEU A 383 -6.60 -16.59 -9.31
C LEU A 383 -7.32 -16.81 -7.99
N LEU A 384 -8.24 -15.91 -7.64
CA LEU A 384 -9.28 -16.17 -6.65
C LEU A 384 -10.49 -16.74 -7.38
N GLN A 385 -10.97 -17.92 -7.00
CA GLN A 385 -12.04 -18.60 -7.72
C GLN A 385 -13.05 -19.23 -6.75
N ALA A 386 -14.33 -19.18 -7.12
CA ALA A 386 -15.40 -19.93 -6.47
C ALA A 386 -15.55 -21.33 -7.07
N SER A 387 -15.90 -22.32 -6.25
CA SER A 387 -16.04 -23.72 -6.65
C SER A 387 -17.21 -23.95 -7.61
N ARG A 388 -18.35 -23.28 -7.37
CA ARG A 388 -19.58 -23.45 -8.14
C ARG A 388 -19.61 -22.47 -9.31
N ALA A 389 -19.86 -23.00 -10.51
CA ALA A 389 -20.19 -22.20 -11.67
C ALA A 389 -21.66 -21.80 -11.65
N VAL A 390 -21.97 -20.63 -12.20
CA VAL A 390 -23.36 -20.16 -12.34
C VAL A 390 -23.83 -20.36 -13.78
N PRO A 391 -25.04 -20.91 -13.99
CA PRO A 391 -25.60 -21.01 -15.33
C PRO A 391 -25.66 -19.62 -15.97
N THR A 392 -25.07 -19.44 -17.14
CA THR A 392 -25.26 -18.21 -17.93
C THR A 392 -26.74 -18.05 -18.26
N PRO A 393 -27.39 -16.91 -17.98
CA PRO A 393 -28.77 -16.70 -18.41
C PRO A 393 -28.82 -16.75 -19.94
N THR A 394 -29.59 -17.69 -20.48
CA THR A 394 -29.80 -17.81 -21.93
C THR A 394 -30.78 -16.73 -22.40
N PRO A 395 -30.49 -16.09 -23.54
CA PRO A 395 -31.57 -15.75 -24.44
C PRO A 395 -31.19 -16.08 -25.87
N SER A 396 -31.59 -17.24 -26.38
CA SER A 396 -31.96 -17.41 -27.79
C SER A 396 -32.47 -18.84 -28.03
N PRO A 397 -33.57 -19.04 -28.79
CA PRO A 397 -33.98 -20.35 -29.28
C PRO A 397 -33.09 -20.90 -30.41
N SER A 398 -31.92 -20.30 -30.66
CA SER A 398 -30.97 -20.78 -31.66
C SER A 398 -30.07 -21.89 -31.08
N PRO A 399 -29.80 -22.98 -31.82
CA PRO A 399 -28.87 -24.03 -31.41
C PRO A 399 -27.42 -23.53 -31.51
N SER A 400 -27.04 -22.62 -30.62
CA SER A 400 -25.65 -22.32 -30.31
C SER A 400 -25.17 -23.33 -29.26
N PRO A 401 -23.91 -23.82 -29.31
CA PRO A 401 -23.39 -24.65 -28.23
C PRO A 401 -23.61 -23.95 -26.89
N THR A 402 -24.25 -24.64 -25.96
CA THR A 402 -24.48 -24.17 -24.59
C THR A 402 -23.13 -23.73 -24.01
N PRO A 403 -22.96 -22.47 -23.56
CA PRO A 403 -21.74 -22.08 -22.86
C PRO A 403 -21.58 -22.97 -21.63
N THR A 404 -20.42 -23.62 -21.50
CA THR A 404 -20.07 -24.33 -20.27
C THR A 404 -20.07 -23.28 -19.15
N PRO A 405 -20.81 -23.49 -18.04
CA PRO A 405 -20.78 -22.56 -16.91
C PRO A 405 -19.34 -22.37 -16.44
N LEU A 406 -18.85 -21.13 -16.42
CA LEU A 406 -17.54 -20.84 -15.86
C LEU A 406 -17.68 -20.51 -14.36
N PRO A 407 -16.78 -21.04 -13.51
CA PRO A 407 -16.69 -20.64 -12.12
C PRO A 407 -16.36 -19.16 -12.01
N ARG A 408 -16.91 -18.49 -11.00
CA ARG A 408 -16.66 -17.07 -10.79
C ARG A 408 -15.25 -16.87 -10.29
N ALA A 409 -14.48 -16.07 -11.00
CA ALA A 409 -13.06 -15.90 -10.72
C ALA A 409 -12.59 -14.47 -10.90
N PHE A 410 -11.56 -14.12 -10.15
CA PHE A 410 -10.85 -12.86 -10.16
C PHE A 410 -9.36 -13.14 -10.24
N VAL A 411 -8.63 -12.37 -11.07
CA VAL A 411 -7.18 -12.46 -11.14
C VAL A 411 -6.59 -11.24 -10.44
N VAL A 412 -5.88 -11.45 -9.34
CA VAL A 412 -4.97 -10.44 -8.78
C VAL A 412 -3.83 -10.29 -9.79
N PRO A 413 -3.65 -9.13 -10.46
CA PRO A 413 -2.70 -9.03 -11.57
C PRO A 413 -1.25 -9.17 -11.13
N ASN A 414 -0.39 -9.71 -12.00
CA ASN A 414 1.06 -9.67 -11.79
C ASN A 414 1.56 -8.24 -11.54
N GLY A 415 2.51 -8.08 -10.62
CA GLY A 415 3.05 -6.80 -10.18
C GLY A 415 2.33 -6.18 -8.99
N THR A 416 1.15 -6.68 -8.63
CA THR A 416 0.44 -6.24 -7.42
C THR A 416 1.29 -6.48 -6.18
N ALA A 417 1.56 -5.42 -5.42
CA ALA A 417 2.28 -5.50 -4.15
C ALA A 417 1.28 -5.61 -2.99
N ILE A 418 1.43 -6.64 -2.16
CA ILE A 418 0.68 -6.81 -0.92
C ILE A 418 1.65 -6.56 0.24
N PRO A 419 1.54 -5.42 0.96
CA PRO A 419 2.50 -5.05 2.00
C PRO A 419 2.67 -6.12 3.08
N ALA A 420 3.85 -6.18 3.70
CA ALA A 420 4.09 -7.06 4.85
C ALA A 420 3.03 -6.87 5.94
N ARG A 421 2.37 -7.96 6.38
CA ARG A 421 1.26 -7.91 7.35
C ARG A 421 0.09 -7.02 6.91
N GLY A 422 -0.02 -6.72 5.62
CA GLY A 422 -1.05 -5.89 5.03
C GLY A 422 -2.13 -6.69 4.32
N HIS A 423 -3.07 -5.96 3.76
CA HIS A 423 -4.32 -6.49 3.24
C HIS A 423 -4.46 -6.16 1.75
N TYR A 424 -5.32 -6.91 1.07
CA TYR A 424 -5.74 -6.63 -0.30
C TYR A 424 -7.23 -6.97 -0.45
N LEU A 425 -8.04 -5.94 -0.71
CA LEU A 425 -9.49 -6.05 -0.72
C LEU A 425 -10.05 -6.17 -2.14
N ILE A 426 -10.72 -7.30 -2.39
CA ILE A 426 -11.44 -7.57 -3.63
C ILE A 426 -12.93 -7.43 -3.32
N GLY A 427 -13.61 -6.46 -3.94
CA GLY A 427 -15.05 -6.28 -3.74
C GLY A 427 -15.83 -6.26 -5.05
N ASN A 428 -17.10 -6.62 -4.97
CA ASN A 428 -17.99 -6.54 -6.12
C ASN A 428 -18.30 -5.07 -6.43
N GLY A 429 -17.66 -4.53 -7.46
CA GLY A 429 -17.78 -3.10 -7.81
C GLY A 429 -19.19 -2.62 -8.12
N SER A 430 -20.15 -3.52 -8.37
CA SER A 430 -21.55 -3.17 -8.62
C SER A 430 -22.42 -3.10 -7.36
N GLY A 431 -21.98 -3.66 -6.23
CA GLY A 431 -22.81 -3.75 -5.02
C GLY A 431 -22.10 -3.59 -3.69
N TYR A 432 -20.77 -3.60 -3.63
CA TYR A 432 -20.00 -3.44 -2.40
C TYR A 432 -20.31 -2.10 -1.69
N VAL A 433 -20.84 -2.14 -0.47
CA VAL A 433 -21.37 -0.95 0.24
C VAL A 433 -20.48 -0.39 1.35
N LEU A 434 -19.37 -1.04 1.71
CA LEU A 434 -18.49 -0.61 2.81
C LEU A 434 -17.31 0.25 2.34
N THR A 435 -17.44 0.90 1.17
CA THR A 435 -16.41 1.72 0.53
C THR A 435 -15.89 2.86 1.42
N SER A 436 -16.75 3.48 2.23
CA SER A 436 -16.31 4.55 3.15
C SER A 436 -15.56 4.04 4.38
N TYR A 437 -15.63 2.74 4.70
CA TYR A 437 -14.75 2.12 5.69
C TYR A 437 -13.41 1.73 5.05
N ALA A 438 -13.47 1.00 3.93
CA ALA A 438 -12.33 0.66 3.09
C ALA A 438 -12.77 0.54 1.62
N ASN A 439 -12.10 1.27 0.72
CA ASN A 439 -12.28 1.10 -0.72
C ASN A 439 -11.64 -0.21 -1.18
N THR A 440 -12.18 -0.83 -2.21
CA THR A 440 -11.56 -2.01 -2.84
C THR A 440 -10.23 -1.65 -3.51
N ASP A 441 -9.20 -2.48 -3.36
CA ASP A 441 -7.94 -2.33 -4.11
C ASP A 441 -8.13 -2.66 -5.60
N ALA A 442 -9.04 -3.61 -5.88
CA ALA A 442 -9.54 -3.88 -7.22
C ALA A 442 -11.07 -3.84 -7.20
N GLY A 443 -11.62 -2.84 -7.89
CA GLY A 443 -13.06 -2.72 -8.12
C GLY A 443 -13.44 -3.19 -9.52
N ALA A 444 -14.60 -3.84 -9.61
CA ALA A 444 -15.35 -4.22 -10.83
C ALA A 444 -14.73 -5.35 -11.69
N PHE A 445 -15.04 -6.61 -11.36
CA PHE A 445 -14.55 -7.75 -12.16
C PHE A 445 -15.52 -8.89 -12.43
N PHE A 446 -16.72 -8.88 -11.82
CA PHE A 446 -17.81 -9.64 -12.42
C PHE A 446 -18.56 -8.73 -13.39
N PRO A 447 -19.01 -9.23 -14.55
CA PRO A 447 -19.97 -8.50 -15.38
C PRO A 447 -21.10 -7.96 -14.51
N LEU A 448 -21.61 -6.77 -14.80
CA LEU A 448 -22.65 -6.12 -14.00
C LEU A 448 -23.79 -7.10 -13.66
N GLY A 449 -24.13 -7.20 -12.36
CA GLY A 449 -25.22 -8.06 -11.87
C GLY A 449 -24.84 -9.51 -11.57
N MET A 450 -23.56 -9.84 -11.49
CA MET A 450 -23.05 -11.16 -11.13
C MET A 450 -22.50 -11.16 -9.69
N ASP A 451 -22.68 -12.28 -8.97
CA ASP A 451 -22.44 -12.46 -7.53
C ASP A 451 -21.56 -13.68 -7.20
N ILE A 452 -20.79 -13.86 -6.15
CA ILE A 452 -20.30 -15.20 -5.77
C ILE A 452 -21.50 -16.08 -5.37
N PRO A 453 -21.69 -17.29 -5.96
CA PRO A 453 -22.84 -18.11 -5.61
C PRO A 453 -22.81 -18.50 -4.13
N ASP A 454 -23.98 -18.41 -3.49
CA ASP A 454 -24.17 -18.86 -2.11
C ASP A 454 -23.64 -20.28 -1.89
N ASP A 455 -23.17 -20.54 -0.68
CA ASP A 455 -22.66 -21.85 -0.22
C ASP A 455 -21.41 -22.36 -0.96
N SER A 456 -20.80 -21.56 -1.85
CA SER A 456 -19.60 -21.99 -2.59
C SER A 456 -18.34 -21.90 -1.74
N GLY A 457 -17.42 -22.85 -1.89
CA GLY A 457 -16.04 -22.62 -1.48
C GLY A 457 -15.34 -21.60 -2.38
N ILE A 458 -14.36 -20.88 -1.83
CA ILE A 458 -13.45 -19.98 -2.55
C ILE A 458 -12.00 -20.39 -2.29
N ALA A 459 -11.15 -20.27 -3.30
CA ALA A 459 -9.73 -20.59 -3.19
C ALA A 459 -8.87 -19.59 -3.96
N LEU A 460 -7.69 -19.30 -3.40
CA LEU A 460 -6.66 -18.51 -4.04
C LEU A 460 -5.58 -19.43 -4.61
N PHE A 461 -5.22 -19.24 -5.87
CA PHE A 461 -4.16 -19.98 -6.57
C PHE A 461 -3.08 -19.04 -7.08
N ASN A 462 -1.82 -19.45 -7.02
CA ASN A 462 -0.67 -18.69 -7.54
C ASN A 462 -0.52 -18.74 -9.07
N THR A 463 -1.62 -19.00 -9.79
CA THR A 463 -1.72 -19.07 -11.24
C THR A 463 -3.11 -18.64 -11.69
N ALA A 464 -3.20 -17.98 -12.85
CA ALA A 464 -4.45 -17.70 -13.56
C ALA A 464 -4.70 -18.67 -14.72
N ASN A 465 -3.80 -19.63 -14.96
CA ASN A 465 -4.02 -20.70 -15.91
C ASN A 465 -4.93 -21.76 -15.28
N THR A 466 -6.16 -21.85 -15.75
CA THR A 466 -7.15 -22.81 -15.24
C THR A 466 -6.72 -24.28 -15.37
N GLY A 467 -5.80 -24.60 -16.30
CA GLY A 467 -5.18 -25.92 -16.40
C GLY A 467 -4.21 -26.26 -15.27
N ASN A 468 -3.75 -25.26 -14.53
CA ASN A 468 -2.82 -25.39 -13.40
C ASN A 468 -3.52 -25.21 -12.04
N VAL A 469 -4.85 -25.12 -11.98
CA VAL A 469 -5.62 -25.04 -10.73
C VAL A 469 -5.62 -26.41 -10.05
N ASN A 470 -4.81 -26.57 -9.02
CA ASN A 470 -4.66 -27.81 -8.24
C ASN A 470 -4.06 -27.51 -6.85
N ALA A 471 -3.80 -28.55 -6.06
CA ALA A 471 -3.33 -28.38 -4.69
C ALA A 471 -1.92 -27.77 -4.57
N SER A 472 -1.03 -27.93 -5.56
CA SER A 472 0.32 -27.35 -5.50
C SER A 472 0.36 -25.87 -5.83
N THR A 473 -0.68 -25.35 -6.48
CA THR A 473 -0.81 -23.93 -6.81
C THR A 473 -1.73 -23.19 -5.84
N ARG A 474 -2.45 -23.90 -4.96
CA ARG A 474 -3.34 -23.31 -3.96
C ARG A 474 -2.56 -22.64 -2.83
N LEU A 475 -2.91 -21.40 -2.51
CA LEU A 475 -2.33 -20.60 -1.42
C LEU A 475 -3.18 -20.64 -0.13
N ASP A 476 -4.50 -20.55 -0.28
CA ASP A 476 -5.49 -20.65 0.81
C ASP A 476 -6.83 -21.06 0.17
N ALA A 477 -7.69 -21.73 0.93
CA ALA A 477 -9.10 -21.86 0.60
C ALA A 477 -10.03 -21.89 1.82
N VAL A 478 -11.26 -21.44 1.60
CA VAL A 478 -12.34 -21.54 2.58
C VAL A 478 -13.62 -22.07 1.95
N GLY A 479 -14.23 -23.07 2.58
CA GLY A 479 -15.47 -23.67 2.10
C GLY A 479 -16.48 -23.97 3.19
N PHE A 480 -17.72 -24.17 2.74
CA PHE A 480 -18.85 -24.52 3.59
C PHE A 480 -19.02 -26.03 3.71
N THR A 481 -19.71 -26.48 4.76
CA THR A 481 -20.13 -27.87 4.90
C THR A 481 -20.91 -28.31 3.66
N GLY A 482 -20.47 -29.38 3.02
CA GLY A 482 -21.04 -29.89 1.77
C GLY A 482 -20.27 -29.49 0.51
N GLU A 483 -19.19 -28.71 0.61
CA GLU A 483 -18.27 -28.48 -0.50
C GLU A 483 -17.67 -29.83 -0.97
N THR A 484 -17.89 -30.14 -2.25
CA THR A 484 -17.50 -31.44 -2.84
C THR A 484 -16.09 -31.41 -3.43
N ASN A 485 -15.56 -30.22 -3.72
CA ASN A 485 -14.25 -30.06 -4.30
C ASN A 485 -13.23 -29.67 -3.21
N PRO A 486 -12.32 -30.58 -2.82
CA PRO A 486 -11.37 -30.33 -1.74
C PRO A 486 -10.37 -29.21 -2.06
N LEU A 487 -10.28 -28.73 -3.31
CA LEU A 487 -9.46 -27.56 -3.64
C LEU A 487 -10.01 -26.27 -3.03
N TYR A 488 -11.29 -26.20 -2.69
CA TYR A 488 -11.97 -24.98 -2.26
C TYR A 488 -12.27 -24.93 -0.75
N CYS A 489 -11.45 -25.63 0.04
CA CYS A 489 -11.51 -25.65 1.50
C CYS A 489 -10.27 -26.33 2.10
N GLU A 490 -10.06 -26.16 3.40
CA GLU A 490 -8.84 -26.63 4.09
C GLU A 490 -9.03 -27.84 5.02
N ASP A 491 -10.28 -28.26 5.30
CA ASP A 491 -10.66 -29.15 6.42
C ASP A 491 -10.13 -30.61 6.39
N GLY A 492 -8.82 -30.82 6.48
CA GLY A 492 -8.22 -32.13 6.79
C GLY A 492 -7.77 -33.00 5.60
N GLY A 493 -7.40 -32.41 4.46
CA GLY A 493 -6.54 -33.05 3.44
C GLY A 493 -7.05 -34.32 2.73
N GLY A 494 -8.30 -34.75 2.97
CA GLY A 494 -8.93 -35.92 2.35
C GLY A 494 -10.02 -35.55 1.34
N ALA A 495 -10.47 -36.52 0.54
CA ALA A 495 -11.52 -36.33 -0.48
C ALA A 495 -12.89 -35.88 0.09
N THR A 496 -13.10 -36.02 1.40
CA THR A 496 -14.34 -35.66 2.10
C THR A 496 -14.16 -34.52 3.11
N ALA A 497 -12.98 -33.88 3.13
CA ALA A 497 -12.55 -32.87 4.10
C ALA A 497 -13.67 -31.89 4.53
N CYS A 498 -14.42 -31.40 3.54
CA CYS A 498 -15.38 -30.30 3.75
C CYS A 498 -16.84 -30.75 3.65
N GLN A 499 -17.07 -32.05 3.43
CA GLN A 499 -18.41 -32.62 3.45
C GLN A 499 -18.98 -32.63 4.87
N ASP A 500 -18.12 -32.77 5.88
CA ASP A 500 -18.55 -32.98 7.28
C ASP A 500 -18.12 -31.87 8.25
N ALA A 501 -17.18 -30.99 7.88
CA ALA A 501 -16.53 -30.07 8.85
C ALA A 501 -16.27 -28.63 8.35
N GLY A 502 -16.79 -28.24 7.18
CA GLY A 502 -16.66 -26.85 6.68
C GLY A 502 -17.49 -25.83 7.45
N LEU A 503 -17.45 -24.58 7.01
CA LEU A 503 -18.26 -23.51 7.59
C LEU A 503 -19.76 -23.80 7.46
N ALA A 504 -20.56 -23.40 8.45
CA ALA A 504 -22.03 -23.48 8.32
C ALA A 504 -22.53 -22.35 7.42
N SER A 505 -23.28 -22.63 6.37
CA SER A 505 -23.68 -21.56 5.44
C SER A 505 -24.92 -20.78 5.90
N PRO A 506 -24.90 -19.42 5.86
CA PRO A 506 -26.10 -18.62 6.07
C PRO A 506 -27.08 -18.67 4.88
N GLY A 507 -26.71 -19.32 3.77
CA GLY A 507 -27.53 -19.45 2.57
C GLY A 507 -27.91 -18.12 1.94
N ALA A 508 -29.00 -18.12 1.18
CA ALA A 508 -29.50 -16.94 0.47
C ALA A 508 -30.25 -15.95 1.38
N VAL A 509 -29.64 -15.54 2.49
CA VAL A 509 -30.22 -14.61 3.48
C VAL A 509 -29.36 -13.36 3.58
N ASP A 510 -29.92 -12.23 3.16
CA ASP A 510 -29.26 -10.92 3.25
C ASP A 510 -29.09 -10.47 4.71
N GLY A 511 -27.99 -9.77 4.99
CA GLY A 511 -27.69 -9.28 6.32
C GLY A 511 -26.37 -8.52 6.39
N GLN A 512 -26.17 -7.76 7.48
CA GLN A 512 -24.89 -7.09 7.71
C GLN A 512 -23.98 -8.00 8.53
N TYR A 513 -23.33 -8.93 7.85
CA TYR A 513 -22.46 -9.96 8.43
C TYR A 513 -21.23 -10.23 7.56
N SER A 514 -20.26 -10.93 8.13
CA SER A 514 -19.12 -11.50 7.41
C SER A 514 -18.57 -12.73 8.14
N TRP A 515 -17.78 -13.52 7.43
CA TRP A 515 -16.89 -14.51 8.01
C TRP A 515 -15.52 -13.89 8.22
N VAL A 516 -15.03 -13.91 9.45
CA VAL A 516 -13.75 -13.31 9.84
C VAL A 516 -12.82 -14.41 10.33
N ARG A 517 -11.60 -14.47 9.80
CA ARG A 517 -10.55 -15.36 10.29
C ARG A 517 -10.11 -14.86 11.67
N LYS A 518 -10.11 -15.75 12.66
CA LYS A 518 -9.80 -15.46 14.06
C LYS A 518 -8.36 -14.98 14.19
N LEU A 519 -8.12 -14.09 15.15
CA LEU A 519 -6.83 -13.46 15.41
C LEU A 519 -6.31 -13.79 16.82
N VAL A 520 -6.52 -15.03 17.30
CA VAL A 520 -6.30 -15.43 18.72
C VAL A 520 -4.85 -15.17 19.19
N SER A 521 -3.86 -15.36 18.31
CA SER A 521 -2.44 -15.12 18.58
C SER A 521 -1.95 -13.71 18.22
N GLY A 522 -2.85 -12.85 17.73
CA GLY A 522 -2.55 -11.53 17.18
C GLY A 522 -2.26 -11.51 15.68
N THR A 523 -2.17 -12.67 15.02
CA THR A 523 -2.15 -12.84 13.54
C THR A 523 -3.28 -13.79 13.14
N PRO A 524 -3.67 -13.85 11.84
CA PRO A 524 -4.71 -14.76 11.40
C PRO A 524 -4.39 -16.20 11.75
N GLN A 525 -5.39 -16.90 12.26
CA GLN A 525 -5.31 -18.31 12.61
C GLN A 525 -5.45 -19.15 11.34
N ASP A 526 -4.52 -20.08 11.16
CA ASP A 526 -4.47 -20.98 10.03
C ASP A 526 -4.07 -22.37 10.55
N THR A 527 -5.07 -23.21 10.80
CA THR A 527 -4.92 -24.56 11.36
C THR A 527 -5.27 -25.64 10.36
N ASP A 528 -5.39 -25.27 9.07
CA ASP A 528 -5.97 -26.10 8.01
C ASP A 528 -7.38 -26.63 8.40
N ASN A 529 -8.16 -25.82 9.11
CA ASN A 529 -9.51 -26.15 9.52
C ASN A 529 -10.36 -24.87 9.53
N ASN A 530 -11.15 -24.69 8.48
CA ASN A 530 -11.93 -23.48 8.26
C ASN A 530 -12.88 -23.20 9.43
N ALA A 531 -13.54 -24.22 10.00
CA ALA A 531 -14.43 -24.05 11.15
C ALA A 531 -13.68 -23.62 12.44
N ALA A 532 -12.45 -24.10 12.64
CA ALA A 532 -11.60 -23.69 13.73
C ALA A 532 -11.05 -22.27 13.53
N ASP A 533 -10.83 -21.87 12.28
CA ASP A 533 -10.13 -20.64 11.91
C ASP A 533 -11.06 -19.45 11.74
N PHE A 534 -12.33 -19.63 11.35
CA PHE A 534 -13.27 -18.53 11.14
C PHE A 534 -14.33 -18.39 12.24
N VAL A 535 -14.89 -17.19 12.33
CA VAL A 535 -16.07 -16.86 13.13
C VAL A 535 -17.06 -16.08 12.27
N PHE A 536 -18.34 -16.45 12.34
CA PHE A 536 -19.43 -15.73 11.70
C PHE A 536 -19.86 -14.57 12.59
N VAL A 537 -19.76 -13.34 12.08
CA VAL A 537 -20.09 -12.12 12.84
C VAL A 537 -21.21 -11.34 12.18
N SER A 538 -22.09 -10.73 12.98
CA SER A 538 -23.09 -9.77 12.49
C SER A 538 -23.28 -8.62 13.47
N ILE A 539 -23.79 -7.49 12.98
CA ILE A 539 -24.05 -6.28 13.80
C ILE A 539 -25.12 -6.43 14.88
N ASP A 540 -25.83 -7.56 14.88
CA ASP A 540 -26.94 -7.86 15.78
C ASP A 540 -26.79 -9.17 16.55
N GLY A 541 -25.79 -10.01 16.23
CA GLY A 541 -25.65 -11.35 16.78
C GLY A 541 -26.87 -12.24 16.50
N GLY A 542 -27.55 -12.02 15.37
CA GLY A 542 -28.74 -12.75 14.94
C GLY A 542 -28.45 -14.14 14.34
N THR A 543 -29.52 -14.81 13.92
CA THR A 543 -29.46 -16.09 13.19
C THR A 543 -29.79 -15.86 11.71
N TYR A 544 -28.92 -16.31 10.80
CA TYR A 544 -29.06 -16.16 9.35
C TYR A 544 -28.98 -17.53 8.70
N GLY A 545 -30.01 -17.93 7.93
CA GLY A 545 -30.06 -19.28 7.32
C GLY A 545 -30.00 -20.43 8.32
N GLY A 546 -30.34 -20.20 9.59
CA GLY A 546 -30.18 -21.18 10.68
C GLY A 546 -28.82 -21.15 11.37
N VAL A 547 -27.86 -20.33 10.90
CA VAL A 547 -26.54 -20.17 11.49
C VAL A 547 -26.54 -19.03 12.52
N GLN A 548 -26.18 -19.34 13.76
CA GLN A 548 -26.04 -18.34 14.82
C GLN A 548 -24.73 -17.57 14.65
N SER A 549 -24.82 -16.26 14.47
CA SER A 549 -23.65 -15.37 14.45
C SER A 549 -23.21 -14.97 15.87
N THR A 550 -21.98 -14.49 15.98
CA THR A 550 -21.49 -13.75 17.15
C THR A 550 -21.68 -12.25 16.90
N LEU A 551 -22.05 -11.48 17.93
CA LEU A 551 -22.11 -10.02 17.77
C LEU A 551 -20.72 -9.48 17.38
N GLY A 552 -20.69 -8.68 16.33
CA GLY A 552 -19.49 -8.16 15.71
C GLY A 552 -19.81 -7.29 14.51
N ALA A 553 -18.84 -7.05 13.62
CA ALA A 553 -19.11 -6.31 12.40
C ALA A 553 -18.19 -6.75 11.25
N PRO A 554 -18.71 -6.72 10.00
CA PRO A 554 -17.88 -6.57 8.82
C PRO A 554 -16.90 -5.40 8.99
N GLY A 555 -15.63 -5.64 8.76
CA GLY A 555 -14.57 -4.65 8.97
C GLY A 555 -13.44 -4.75 7.96
N PRO A 556 -13.75 -4.78 6.65
CA PRO A 556 -12.79 -5.10 5.61
C PRO A 556 -11.63 -4.12 5.55
N GLU A 557 -10.45 -4.62 5.19
CA GLU A 557 -9.20 -3.87 5.09
C GLU A 557 -8.59 -3.99 3.69
N ASN A 558 -8.11 -2.86 3.18
CA ASN A 558 -7.42 -2.76 1.90
C ASN A 558 -5.92 -2.47 2.08
N SER A 559 -5.18 -2.33 0.98
CA SER A 559 -3.73 -2.09 1.01
C SER A 559 -3.30 -0.80 1.73
N SER A 560 -4.23 0.15 1.92
CA SER A 560 -4.02 1.41 2.64
C SER A 560 -4.46 1.38 4.11
N SER A 561 -5.02 0.26 4.57
CA SER A 561 -5.57 0.14 5.92
C SER A 561 -4.47 0.04 6.97
N PRO A 562 -4.72 0.53 8.21
CA PRO A 562 -3.80 0.33 9.33
C PRO A 562 -3.50 -1.16 9.55
N ILE A 563 -2.23 -1.52 9.67
CA ILE A 563 -1.83 -2.91 9.86
C ILE A 563 -1.43 -3.20 11.30
N GLN A 564 -1.42 -4.47 11.69
CA GLN A 564 -1.11 -4.89 13.05
C GLN A 564 0.31 -4.45 13.48
N ARG A 565 0.39 -3.86 14.68
CA ARG A 565 1.59 -3.26 15.27
C ARG A 565 1.77 -3.59 16.75
N ASN A 566 1.23 -4.71 17.21
CA ASN A 566 1.35 -5.17 18.61
C ASN A 566 2.81 -5.23 19.07
N ALA A 567 3.72 -5.61 18.17
CA ALA A 567 5.15 -5.70 18.46
C ALA A 567 5.82 -4.33 18.67
N PHE A 568 5.27 -3.24 18.12
CA PHE A 568 5.93 -1.92 18.08
C PHE A 568 5.20 -0.84 18.89
N ILE A 569 3.89 -0.96 19.06
CA ILE A 569 3.11 -0.08 19.93
C ILE A 569 2.89 -0.80 21.26
N LYS A 570 3.69 -0.43 22.25
CA LYS A 570 3.74 -1.14 23.54
C LYS A 570 2.60 -0.70 24.44
N VAL A 571 1.83 -1.66 24.92
CA VAL A 571 0.75 -1.43 25.89
C VAL A 571 1.24 -1.58 27.32
N ALA A 572 0.77 -0.72 28.20
CA ALA A 572 0.98 -0.80 29.64
C ALA A 572 -0.29 -0.38 30.40
N LEU A 573 -0.32 -0.69 31.70
CA LEU A 573 -1.27 -0.04 32.61
C LEU A 573 -0.98 1.47 32.62
N ILE A 574 -2.03 2.30 32.66
CA ILE A 574 -1.87 3.76 32.81
C ILE A 574 -1.14 4.05 34.12
N ASP A 575 -1.61 3.42 35.18
CA ASP A 575 -1.17 3.59 36.56
C ASP A 575 -1.12 2.23 37.24
N THR A 576 -0.01 1.93 37.93
CA THR A 576 0.23 0.65 38.59
C THR A 576 -0.15 0.66 40.07
N GLY A 577 -0.44 1.83 40.64
CA GLY A 577 -0.83 2.00 42.04
C GLY A 577 -2.27 1.61 42.34
N CYS A 578 -3.12 1.50 41.32
CA CYS A 578 -4.47 0.97 41.45
C CYS A 578 -4.49 -0.56 41.25
N THR A 579 -4.62 -1.33 42.32
CA THR A 579 -4.61 -2.81 42.27
C THR A 579 -6.01 -3.45 42.17
N GLY A 580 -7.08 -2.69 41.92
CA GLY A 580 -8.46 -3.21 41.91
C GLY A 580 -9.46 -2.48 41.00
N THR A 581 -10.67 -3.05 40.89
CA THR A 581 -11.83 -2.40 40.28
C THR A 581 -12.35 -1.31 41.21
N THR A 582 -12.33 -0.05 40.75
CA THR A 582 -13.04 1.02 41.46
C THR A 582 -14.48 1.08 40.94
N SER A 583 -15.44 1.01 41.88
CA SER A 583 -16.83 1.34 41.60
C SER A 583 -16.96 2.85 41.70
N GLY A 584 -17.21 3.52 40.58
CA GLY A 584 -17.42 4.96 40.54
C GLY A 584 -18.88 5.27 40.26
N ALA A 585 -19.51 6.06 41.14
CA ALA A 585 -20.68 6.82 40.72
C ALA A 585 -20.20 7.90 39.74
N ASN A 586 -20.85 8.02 38.59
CA ASN A 586 -20.87 9.17 37.69
C ASN A 586 -19.99 10.39 38.12
N ASN A 587 -18.92 10.63 37.35
CA ASN A 587 -18.10 11.85 37.35
C ASN A 587 -17.18 12.17 38.56
N ASN A 588 -16.53 11.16 39.17
CA ASN A 588 -15.33 11.31 40.04
C ASN A 588 -15.57 12.09 41.36
N PRO A 589 -15.64 11.44 42.55
CA PRO A 589 -14.44 10.82 43.15
C PRO A 589 -14.77 9.52 43.93
N THR A 590 -13.97 8.47 43.84
CA THR A 590 -12.55 8.43 44.26
C THR A 590 -11.64 7.59 43.34
N GLY A 591 -12.07 7.26 42.13
CA GLY A 591 -11.34 6.42 41.18
C GLY A 591 -10.40 7.21 40.26
N GLY A 592 -9.11 7.27 40.61
CA GLY A 592 -8.06 7.91 39.80
C GLY A 592 -7.84 7.28 38.42
N THR A 593 -6.61 7.29 37.92
CA THR A 593 -6.16 6.66 36.65
C THR A 593 -6.23 5.13 36.62
N CYS A 594 -7.08 4.54 37.47
CA CYS A 594 -7.18 3.11 37.65
C CYS A 594 -7.48 2.39 36.31
N PRO A 595 -6.79 1.28 35.99
CA PRO A 595 -6.92 0.59 34.71
C PRO A 595 -8.30 0.00 34.39
N ARG A 596 -9.18 -0.10 35.40
CA ARG A 596 -10.53 -0.65 35.28
C ARG A 596 -11.50 0.12 36.17
N VAL A 597 -12.54 0.70 35.56
CA VAL A 597 -13.58 1.45 36.27
C VAL A 597 -14.94 0.86 35.92
N ARG A 598 -15.74 0.55 36.94
CA ARG A 598 -17.10 0.05 36.77
C ARG A 598 -18.11 1.12 37.14
N ASP A 599 -19.04 1.37 36.23
CA ASP A 599 -20.29 2.09 36.49
C ASP A 599 -21.45 1.09 36.44
N ALA A 600 -22.20 0.99 37.53
CA ALA A 600 -23.33 0.07 37.65
C ALA A 600 -24.68 0.72 37.32
N THR A 601 -24.68 2.00 36.90
CA THR A 601 -25.89 2.74 36.54
C THR A 601 -26.56 2.06 35.34
N PRO A 602 -27.76 1.47 35.50
CA PRO A 602 -28.43 0.77 34.42
C PRO A 602 -28.86 1.73 33.31
N GLY A 603 -28.59 1.35 32.06
CA GLY A 603 -29.17 1.95 30.87
C GLY A 603 -30.09 0.96 30.13
N SER A 604 -30.16 1.08 28.81
CA SER A 604 -30.92 0.17 27.94
C SER A 604 -30.00 -0.62 27.01
N GLY A 605 -30.48 -1.76 26.51
CA GLY A 605 -29.77 -2.57 25.51
C GLY A 605 -28.35 -2.94 25.95
N ALA A 606 -27.36 -2.45 25.20
CA ALA A 606 -25.93 -2.67 25.45
C ALA A 606 -25.47 -2.30 26.88
N THR A 607 -26.19 -1.43 27.58
CA THR A 607 -25.82 -0.91 28.91
C THR A 607 -26.81 -1.32 30.00
N ALA A 608 -27.59 -2.39 29.80
CA ALA A 608 -28.63 -2.82 30.74
C ALA A 608 -28.14 -3.01 32.20
N PHE A 609 -26.86 -3.33 32.40
CA PHE A 609 -26.23 -3.42 33.72
C PHE A 609 -25.18 -2.31 33.97
N GLY A 610 -25.12 -1.29 33.12
CA GLY A 610 -24.14 -0.20 33.17
C GLY A 610 -22.94 -0.44 32.26
N THR A 611 -21.78 0.13 32.61
CA THR A 611 -20.60 0.18 31.75
C THR A 611 -19.31 -0.19 32.47
N LEU A 612 -18.32 -0.67 31.70
CA LEU A 612 -16.98 -1.01 32.12
C LEU A 612 -15.98 -0.23 31.27
N SER A 613 -15.19 0.66 31.89
CA SER A 613 -14.08 1.36 31.22
C SER A 613 -12.77 0.62 31.49
N LEU A 614 -12.07 0.24 30.41
CA LEU A 614 -10.73 -0.35 30.45
C LEU A 614 -9.72 0.67 29.93
N ARG A 615 -8.76 1.02 30.76
CA ARG A 615 -7.85 2.15 30.52
C ARG A 615 -6.41 1.66 30.35
N ARG A 616 -5.74 2.08 29.28
CA ARG A 616 -4.37 1.65 28.93
C ARG A 616 -3.52 2.80 28.40
N ALA A 617 -2.22 2.69 28.58
CA ALA A 617 -1.23 3.57 27.96
C ALA A 617 -0.58 2.84 26.78
N PHE A 618 -0.51 3.50 25.63
CA PHE A 618 0.10 2.98 24.41
C PHE A 618 1.28 3.85 24.01
N LYS A 619 2.46 3.26 23.93
CA LYS A 619 3.70 3.94 23.55
C LYS A 619 4.08 3.58 22.12
N ASN A 620 4.21 4.60 21.26
CA ASN A 620 4.78 4.41 19.93
C ASN A 620 6.27 4.07 20.04
N SER A 621 6.67 2.89 19.58
CA SER A 621 8.08 2.47 19.45
C SER A 621 8.39 1.94 18.04
N THR A 622 7.69 2.45 17.02
CA THR A 622 7.87 2.04 15.61
C THR A 622 9.15 2.60 14.99
N GLY A 623 9.80 3.58 15.62
CA GLY A 623 10.92 4.31 15.01
C GLY A 623 10.48 5.48 14.13
N ALA A 624 9.19 5.58 13.80
CA ALA A 624 8.60 6.63 12.99
C ALA A 624 7.43 7.33 13.71
N GLN A 625 6.85 8.35 13.10
CA GLN A 625 5.57 8.87 13.53
C GLN A 625 4.47 7.82 13.31
N VAL A 626 3.33 8.01 13.96
CA VAL A 626 2.11 7.23 13.72
C VAL A 626 0.99 8.23 13.45
N THR A 627 0.39 8.14 12.27
CA THR A 627 -0.58 9.13 11.77
C THR A 627 -2.03 8.64 11.81
N ARG A 628 -2.24 7.36 12.09
CA ARG A 628 -3.55 6.79 12.40
C ARG A 628 -3.37 5.64 13.38
N LEU A 629 -4.20 5.60 14.42
CA LEU A 629 -4.18 4.54 15.44
C LEU A 629 -5.60 4.04 15.70
N ARG A 630 -5.81 2.73 15.57
CA ARG A 630 -7.06 2.07 15.95
C ARG A 630 -6.81 0.75 16.67
N PHE A 631 -7.87 0.22 17.26
CA PHE A 631 -7.84 -1.02 18.02
C PHE A 631 -8.95 -1.95 17.52
N ARG A 632 -8.57 -3.05 16.87
CA ARG A 632 -9.52 -4.06 16.39
C ARG A 632 -9.81 -5.06 17.48
N ILE A 633 -11.09 -5.33 17.74
CA ILE A 633 -11.52 -6.32 18.74
C ILE A 633 -11.34 -7.70 18.14
N VAL A 634 -10.34 -8.43 18.62
CA VAL A 634 -10.01 -9.78 18.12
C VAL A 634 -10.71 -10.89 18.90
N ASP A 635 -11.09 -10.61 20.15
CA ASP A 635 -11.88 -11.52 20.96
C ASP A 635 -12.58 -10.76 22.10
N ILE A 636 -13.87 -11.01 22.27
CA ILE A 636 -14.71 -10.44 23.31
C ILE A 636 -15.81 -11.44 23.69
N THR A 637 -16.09 -11.57 24.98
CA THR A 637 -17.32 -12.26 25.42
C THR A 637 -18.51 -11.37 25.14
N THR A 638 -19.34 -11.76 24.18
CA THR A 638 -20.48 -11.00 23.67
C THR A 638 -21.61 -11.93 23.24
N LEU A 639 -22.75 -11.39 22.82
CA LEU A 639 -23.91 -12.17 22.33
C LEU A 639 -23.47 -13.25 21.31
N PRO A 640 -23.85 -14.54 21.48
CA PRO A 640 -24.93 -15.08 22.33
C PRO A 640 -24.62 -15.24 23.83
N ALA A 641 -23.37 -15.04 24.29
CA ALA A 641 -22.97 -14.98 25.70
C ALA A 641 -23.48 -16.15 26.59
N VAL A 642 -23.27 -17.39 26.17
CA VAL A 642 -23.61 -18.59 26.97
C VAL A 642 -22.59 -18.75 28.11
N GLY A 643 -23.05 -18.70 29.37
CA GLY A 643 -22.18 -18.82 30.56
C GLY A 643 -21.16 -17.70 30.78
N THR A 644 -21.18 -16.65 29.96
CA THR A 644 -20.21 -15.54 29.93
C THR A 644 -20.93 -14.19 29.96
N ALA A 645 -20.17 -13.10 30.11
CA ALA A 645 -20.69 -11.75 29.97
C ALA A 645 -21.11 -11.44 28.53
N ASP A 646 -22.12 -10.58 28.35
CA ASP A 646 -22.40 -9.90 27.08
C ASP A 646 -21.82 -8.48 27.18
N LEU A 647 -20.61 -8.31 26.67
CA LEU A 647 -19.94 -7.02 26.57
C LEU A 647 -20.03 -6.47 25.16
N ARG A 648 -20.21 -5.15 25.05
CA ARG A 648 -20.37 -4.47 23.77
C ARG A 648 -19.58 -3.17 23.74
N ALA A 649 -18.70 -2.99 22.76
CA ALA A 649 -17.88 -1.79 22.65
C ALA A 649 -18.72 -0.58 22.24
N LEU A 650 -18.44 0.56 22.86
CA LEU A 650 -19.15 1.82 22.67
C LEU A 650 -18.17 2.96 22.40
N THR A 651 -18.64 3.97 21.67
CA THR A 651 -17.95 5.26 21.59
C THR A 651 -17.90 5.92 22.96
N SER A 652 -16.77 6.54 23.29
CA SER A 652 -16.51 7.22 24.56
C SER A 652 -15.91 8.60 24.35
N THR A 653 -16.08 9.47 25.36
CA THR A 653 -15.52 10.82 25.39
C THR A 653 -14.22 10.87 26.18
N ASP A 654 -13.48 11.96 26.09
CA ASP A 654 -12.28 12.15 26.91
C ASP A 654 -12.62 12.30 28.40
N VAL A 655 -11.76 11.76 29.27
CA VAL A 655 -11.88 11.88 30.73
C VAL A 655 -10.58 12.40 31.31
N SER A 656 -10.67 13.34 32.25
CA SER A 656 -9.53 13.77 33.07
C SER A 656 -9.49 12.97 34.37
N ALA A 657 -8.32 12.44 34.73
CA ALA A 657 -8.15 11.64 35.94
C ALA A 657 -6.84 11.99 36.66
N THR A 658 -6.86 11.89 37.99
CA THR A 658 -5.69 12.12 38.83
C THR A 658 -4.91 10.83 39.00
N CYS A 659 -3.60 10.89 38.74
CA CYS A 659 -2.66 9.81 38.92
C CYS A 659 -2.56 9.43 40.40
N VAL A 660 -2.52 8.12 40.65
CA VAL A 660 -2.38 7.51 41.98
C VAL A 660 -0.92 7.14 42.24
N SER A 661 -0.17 6.75 41.22
CA SER A 661 1.27 6.51 41.29
C SER A 661 2.00 6.95 40.02
N VAL A 662 3.32 6.71 39.98
CA VAL A 662 4.09 6.81 38.74
C VAL A 662 3.77 5.60 37.86
N GLY A 663 3.54 5.84 36.56
CA GLY A 663 3.27 4.81 35.57
C GLY A 663 3.52 5.32 34.16
N THR A 664 3.48 4.43 33.15
CA THR A 664 3.70 4.81 31.74
C THR A 664 2.72 5.89 31.27
N GLY A 665 1.47 5.83 31.75
CA GLY A 665 0.45 6.85 31.48
C GLY A 665 0.41 8.00 32.50
N CYS A 666 1.24 7.94 33.54
CA CYS A 666 1.30 8.87 34.67
C CYS A 666 2.77 9.23 35.00
N PRO A 667 3.52 9.86 34.07
CA PRO A 667 4.95 10.06 34.23
C PRO A 667 5.29 11.01 35.39
N SER A 668 4.42 11.98 35.68
CA SER A 668 4.60 12.95 36.77
C SER A 668 4.19 12.42 38.16
N GLY A 669 3.70 11.18 38.24
CA GLY A 669 3.39 10.52 39.50
C GLY A 669 2.10 10.96 40.18
N ALA A 670 1.95 10.56 41.44
CA ALA A 670 0.76 10.76 42.25
C ALA A 670 0.35 12.23 42.34
N GLY A 671 -0.95 12.53 42.22
CA GLY A 671 -1.50 13.87 42.31
C GLY A 671 -1.45 14.68 41.01
N SER A 672 -0.72 14.23 39.99
CA SER A 672 -0.77 14.84 38.65
C SER A 672 -2.06 14.46 37.93
N THR A 673 -2.56 15.33 37.04
CA THR A 673 -3.75 15.05 36.22
C THR A 673 -3.32 14.69 34.80
N VAL A 674 -3.95 13.66 34.24
CA VAL A 674 -3.76 13.24 32.85
C VAL A 674 -5.10 13.17 32.15
N THR A 675 -5.09 13.41 30.84
CA THR A 675 -6.24 13.13 29.98
C THR A 675 -6.16 11.71 29.46
N ILE A 676 -7.26 10.98 29.59
CA ILE A 676 -7.47 9.65 29.02
C ILE A 676 -8.42 9.83 27.84
N ARG A 677 -7.93 9.54 26.63
CA ARG A 677 -8.66 9.75 25.38
C ARG A 677 -9.77 8.72 25.23
N GLY A 678 -10.95 9.18 24.86
CA GLY A 678 -12.04 8.30 24.44
C GLY A 678 -11.73 7.67 23.08
N THR A 679 -12.17 6.42 22.88
CA THR A 679 -12.20 5.81 21.55
C THR A 679 -13.55 5.96 20.89
N THR A 680 -13.56 6.01 19.55
CA THR A 680 -14.78 6.00 18.73
C THR A 680 -14.95 4.65 18.08
N LEU A 681 -16.12 4.02 18.20
CA LEU A 681 -16.48 2.82 17.44
C LEU A 681 -16.56 3.20 15.96
N GLU A 682 -15.67 2.66 15.12
CA GLU A 682 -15.65 3.00 13.69
C GLU A 682 -16.90 2.44 13.00
N GLN A 683 -17.38 3.20 12.00
CA GLN A 683 -18.53 2.92 11.16
C GLN A 683 -18.18 3.40 9.73
N PRO A 684 -18.83 2.91 8.66
CA PRO A 684 -19.82 1.83 8.61
C PRO A 684 -19.21 0.43 8.86
N PRO A 685 -20.04 -0.61 9.06
CA PRO A 685 -21.49 -0.56 9.14
C PRO A 685 -21.99 0.13 10.42
N ASN A 686 -23.26 0.56 10.39
CA ASN A 686 -23.94 1.02 11.60
C ASN A 686 -24.05 -0.16 12.60
N GLN A 687 -23.63 0.02 13.86
CA GLN A 687 -23.59 -1.03 14.89
C GLN A 687 -24.52 -0.69 16.07
N PRO A 688 -25.85 -0.76 15.88
CA PRO A 688 -26.84 -0.31 16.89
C PRO A 688 -26.83 -1.14 18.17
N SER A 689 -26.38 -2.39 18.08
CA SER A 689 -26.23 -3.26 19.24
C SER A 689 -24.96 -2.98 20.03
N GLY A 690 -24.06 -2.11 19.55
CA GLY A 690 -22.69 -1.96 20.05
C GLY A 690 -21.71 -2.89 19.33
N GLY A 691 -20.42 -2.57 19.41
CA GLY A 691 -19.37 -3.32 18.73
C GLY A 691 -19.03 -4.64 19.41
N GLY A 692 -18.67 -5.63 18.61
CA GLY A 692 -18.28 -6.96 19.07
C GLY A 692 -17.00 -7.42 18.39
N VAL A 693 -16.94 -8.70 18.01
CA VAL A 693 -15.78 -9.25 17.28
C VAL A 693 -15.59 -8.52 15.95
N ASN A 694 -14.34 -8.28 15.56
CA ASN A 694 -13.92 -7.57 14.35
C ASN A 694 -14.28 -6.08 14.25
N SER A 695 -15.10 -5.55 15.16
CA SER A 695 -15.31 -4.11 15.28
C SER A 695 -14.01 -3.40 15.66
N SER A 696 -13.81 -2.18 15.20
CA SER A 696 -12.63 -1.36 15.51
C SER A 696 -12.97 -0.10 16.30
N LEU A 697 -12.02 0.35 17.10
CA LEU A 697 -12.11 1.52 17.95
C LEU A 697 -10.98 2.50 17.58
N ALA A 698 -11.31 3.64 17.00
CA ALA A 698 -10.34 4.65 16.59
C ALA A 698 -9.91 5.56 17.76
N ALA A 699 -8.61 5.86 17.83
CA ALA A 699 -8.07 6.95 18.63
C ALA A 699 -7.99 8.23 17.78
N GLY A 700 -9.16 8.80 17.44
CA GLY A 700 -9.32 9.84 16.40
C GLY A 700 -8.54 11.15 16.57
N VAL A 701 -7.82 11.33 17.69
CA VAL A 701 -6.88 12.45 17.89
C VAL A 701 -5.54 12.23 17.19
N ILE A 702 -5.21 10.99 16.83
CA ILE A 702 -4.00 10.64 16.10
C ILE A 702 -4.30 10.71 14.60
N THR A 703 -3.76 11.74 13.97
CA THR A 703 -4.02 12.07 12.56
C THR A 703 -2.71 12.46 11.86
N LEU A 704 -2.73 12.66 10.54
CA LEU A 704 -1.60 13.21 9.79
C LEU A 704 -1.14 14.59 10.30
N SER A 705 -2.06 15.43 10.78
CA SER A 705 -1.74 16.77 11.31
C SER A 705 -1.35 16.76 12.79
N THR A 706 -1.75 15.72 13.52
CA THR A 706 -1.40 15.48 14.94
C THR A 706 -0.91 14.05 15.15
N PRO A 707 0.28 13.71 14.63
CA PRO A 707 0.79 12.35 14.73
C PRO A 707 1.30 12.02 16.14
N LEU A 708 1.21 10.74 16.52
CA LEU A 708 1.89 10.23 17.70
C LEU A 708 3.37 10.01 17.36
N VAL A 709 4.22 10.92 17.82
CA VAL A 709 5.67 10.83 17.58
C VAL A 709 6.29 9.56 18.16
N ASN A 710 7.42 9.11 17.58
CA ASN A 710 8.19 8.00 18.13
C ASN A 710 8.58 8.28 19.59
N GLY A 711 8.38 7.30 20.46
CA GLY A 711 8.55 7.43 21.91
C GLY A 711 7.37 8.08 22.65
N GLY A 712 6.42 8.70 21.93
CA GLY A 712 5.22 9.31 22.50
C GLY A 712 4.26 8.29 23.11
N VAL A 713 3.47 8.75 24.09
CA VAL A 713 2.47 7.93 24.80
C VAL A 713 1.09 8.54 24.67
N ILE A 714 0.08 7.72 24.39
CA ILE A 714 -1.33 8.07 24.47
C ILE A 714 -2.04 7.21 25.51
N ASN A 715 -2.79 7.85 26.39
CA ASN A 715 -3.69 7.20 27.32
C ASN A 715 -5.07 7.05 26.67
N VAL A 716 -5.62 5.85 26.67
CA VAL A 716 -6.88 5.52 25.99
C VAL A 716 -7.82 4.80 26.96
N GLN A 717 -9.12 5.04 26.81
CA GLN A 717 -10.17 4.23 27.43
C GLN A 717 -11.03 3.51 26.40
N PHE A 718 -11.28 2.23 26.67
CA PHE A 718 -12.27 1.40 25.98
C PHE A 718 -13.52 1.34 26.85
N LEU A 719 -14.64 1.90 26.37
CA LEU A 719 -15.92 1.82 27.06
C LEU A 719 -16.70 0.61 26.56
N LEU A 720 -17.03 -0.29 27.48
CA LEU A 720 -17.81 -1.49 27.21
C LEU A 720 -19.16 -1.37 27.92
N GLY A 721 -20.25 -1.44 27.18
CA GLY A 721 -21.58 -1.69 27.73
C GLY A 721 -21.66 -3.11 28.29
N VAL A 722 -22.29 -3.26 29.46
CA VAL A 722 -22.55 -4.55 30.09
C VAL A 722 -24.03 -4.88 29.89
N ALA A 723 -24.35 -5.67 28.86
CA ALA A 723 -25.71 -6.13 28.59
C ALA A 723 -26.08 -7.36 29.44
N LYS A 724 -25.07 -8.14 29.86
CA LYS A 724 -25.21 -9.26 30.81
C LYS A 724 -23.91 -9.44 31.59
N GLY A 725 -24.02 -9.67 32.90
CA GLY A 725 -22.87 -9.96 33.76
C GLY A 725 -22.36 -11.40 33.64
N GLY A 726 -21.06 -11.60 33.83
CA GLY A 726 -20.41 -12.92 33.84
C GLY A 726 -18.88 -12.82 33.77
N PRO A 727 -18.17 -13.96 33.71
CA PRO A 727 -16.76 -13.98 33.30
C PRO A 727 -16.62 -13.36 31.92
N PHE A 728 -15.59 -12.54 31.74
CA PHE A 728 -15.41 -11.80 30.49
C PHE A 728 -13.98 -11.86 29.99
N ARG A 729 -13.85 -11.66 28.68
CA ARG A 729 -12.58 -11.40 28.01
C ARG A 729 -12.74 -10.24 27.03
N PHE A 730 -11.64 -9.54 26.79
CA PHE A 730 -11.58 -8.43 25.85
C PHE A 730 -10.14 -8.28 25.39
N PHE A 731 -9.90 -8.60 24.13
CA PHE A 731 -8.61 -8.55 23.48
C PHE A 731 -8.72 -7.68 22.24
N VAL A 732 -7.69 -6.86 22.03
CA VAL A 732 -7.58 -6.00 20.86
C VAL A 732 -6.21 -6.16 20.21
N ASN A 733 -6.20 -6.08 18.88
CA ASN A 733 -4.99 -5.78 18.12
C ASN A 733 -4.84 -4.28 17.99
N VAL A 734 -3.61 -3.79 18.13
CA VAL A 734 -3.24 -2.41 17.84
C VAL A 734 -2.88 -2.33 16.36
N GLU A 735 -3.56 -1.46 15.63
CA GLU A 735 -3.34 -1.25 14.20
C GLU A 735 -2.98 0.22 13.94
N SER A 736 -1.98 0.47 13.10
CA SER A 736 -1.56 1.83 12.81
C SER A 736 -0.95 2.04 11.44
N LEU A 737 -1.04 3.29 10.95
CA LEU A 737 -0.28 3.78 9.80
C LEU A 737 0.92 4.63 10.26
N PRO A 738 2.06 4.59 9.53
CA PRO A 738 3.19 5.52 9.74
C PRO A 738 2.82 6.99 9.66
#